data_AF-A0A388KG34-F1
#
_entry.id   AF-A0A388KG34-F1
#
_cell.length_a   1.000
_cell.length_b   1.000
_cell.length_c   1.000
_cell.angle_alpha   90.00
_cell.angle_beta   90.00
_cell.angle_gamma   90.00
#
_symmetry.space_group_name_H-M   'P 1'
#
loop_
_entity.id
_entity.type
_entity.pdbx_description
1 polymer ?
#
loop_
_entity_poly.entity_id
_entity_poly.type
_entity_poly.pdbx_seq_one_letter_code
_entity_poly.pdbx_strand_id
1 'polypeptide(L)'
;MPMTSTVLRKFDIRHGFHHILVKEEDRPKTAFVLFEGTWQWVWCPMRICNAPATFQRAMNVTFQNFVNKTRLTQGMINFCVIVYVDDILVYSDTFHGHAQHIEWTLGALRDAGFKIALEKSKFFLPEISFLGYVVTRGGLQPDSRKVAAVKEAPVLTSLTQVRAFLGLASYYRRFIKGFAAVARPLTNLLRKEQPLHWDDECDQAFGALKDALVTALILIRPDPSRQFILITDWQPEAISAILAQKGNDGKEHVIEYASRTVPYERRNNSAPQGECYAVVWGIQHFHPYLYGQKFLLVTDHEPLLALKKLTNYTGMIRRWAVQLQEYDFDIVHRKMERHGNANGLTRLHRPDPRDIVDPVFYRPPYEDELEEIIREELAEETSEEEEENLNEDEGEPAQQQEGGEDELQQAESEEEAEEESEQGSGDDNDEEQANEGPLLEIAPVADLPISNDPTLDPEPPQPDDGHVAQIKTEVAAEVARMRDGIGKVPGLAVVLVGTRKDSETYVRSKKKACAEVGIKSYGKHLPEDASEDEIVKVVEAFNADPEVHGVLVQLPLPQHVNEERVLASVSEHKDVDGFNPLNLGRLAMQRREPMFVPCTPLGCVEILQRSGVQIAGKRAVVLGRSNIVGMPAALLLQRFNATVTIVHSQTPNPEEITRTADIVISAVGIPELVRGHWLKPGAVVIDVGINPVDDPTQKRGYRLVGDVCFEEAKKVASAVTPVPGGVGPMTIAILLQNTLCSAKRAFGLPER
;
A
#
# COMPACT_ATOMS: atom_id res chain seq x y z
N MET A 1 1.81 26.10 0.72
CA MET A 1 2.41 27.37 1.21
C MET A 1 1.52 27.94 2.31
N PRO A 2 2.07 28.43 3.42
CA PRO A 2 1.31 29.14 4.44
C PRO A 2 0.92 30.57 4.00
N MET A 3 -0.02 31.21 4.70
CA MET A 3 -0.41 32.62 4.49
C MET A 3 0.75 33.60 4.69
N THR A 4 1.66 33.32 5.62
CA THR A 4 2.70 34.25 6.09
C THR A 4 3.72 34.65 5.00
N SER A 5 3.92 33.80 4.00
CA SER A 5 4.97 33.96 2.99
C SER A 5 4.70 35.13 2.06
N THR A 6 5.43 36.22 2.32
CA THR A 6 5.27 37.56 1.74
C THR A 6 6.24 37.83 0.59
N VAL A 7 7.31 37.04 0.42
CA VAL A 7 8.30 37.17 -0.67
C VAL A 7 8.33 35.91 -1.52
N LEU A 8 8.24 36.06 -2.85
CA LEU A 8 8.18 34.97 -3.83
C LEU A 8 9.26 35.14 -4.92
N ARG A 9 9.83 34.02 -5.37
CA ARG A 9 10.88 33.99 -6.40
C ARG A 9 10.86 32.69 -7.19
N LYS A 10 10.80 32.79 -8.52
CA LYS A 10 10.82 31.64 -9.44
C LYS A 10 12.20 31.49 -10.09
N PHE A 11 12.69 30.27 -10.15
CA PHE A 11 13.80 29.82 -10.99
C PHE A 11 13.28 28.89 -12.09
N ASP A 12 13.96 28.90 -13.24
CA ASP A 12 13.70 28.04 -14.42
C ASP A 12 14.99 27.24 -14.70
N ILE A 13 14.92 25.90 -14.74
CA ILE A 13 16.11 25.08 -15.02
C ILE A 13 16.37 25.04 -16.53
N ARG A 14 17.52 25.57 -16.93
CA ARG A 14 17.90 25.73 -18.34
C ARG A 14 18.04 24.37 -19.03
N HIS A 15 17.09 24.04 -19.90
CA HIS A 15 17.01 22.74 -20.59
C HIS A 15 16.96 21.54 -19.63
N GLY A 16 16.24 21.65 -18.51
CA GLY A 16 16.11 20.65 -17.43
C GLY A 16 16.48 19.20 -17.78
N PHE A 17 15.69 18.54 -18.63
CA PHE A 17 15.89 17.13 -19.01
C PHE A 17 17.31 16.81 -19.52
N HIS A 18 17.97 17.73 -20.21
CA HIS A 18 19.33 17.55 -20.75
C HIS A 18 20.42 17.59 -19.66
N HIS A 19 20.07 17.76 -18.38
CA HIS A 19 20.96 17.55 -17.24
C HIS A 19 20.90 16.12 -16.66
N ILE A 20 19.96 15.28 -17.12
CA ILE A 20 19.81 13.88 -16.68
C ILE A 20 20.41 12.97 -17.75
N LEU A 21 21.27 12.04 -17.34
CA LEU A 21 21.85 11.02 -18.24
C LEU A 21 20.83 9.91 -18.52
N VAL A 22 20.86 9.38 -19.75
CA VAL A 22 20.15 8.16 -20.12
C VAL A 22 21.04 6.96 -19.74
N LYS A 23 20.46 5.97 -19.03
CA LYS A 23 21.15 4.72 -18.64
C LYS A 23 21.70 4.03 -19.89
N GLU A 24 22.90 3.44 -19.81
CA GLU A 24 23.66 2.97 -20.97
C GLU A 24 22.83 2.05 -21.90
N GLU A 25 22.13 1.08 -21.31
CA GLU A 25 21.22 0.13 -21.96
C GLU A 25 19.97 0.77 -22.61
N ASP A 26 19.57 1.96 -22.15
CA ASP A 26 18.40 2.67 -22.66
C ASP A 26 18.74 3.63 -23.79
N ARG A 27 20.02 3.98 -24.00
CA ARG A 27 20.43 4.92 -25.06
C ARG A 27 19.98 4.46 -26.47
N PRO A 28 20.09 3.18 -26.86
CA PRO A 28 19.60 2.73 -28.16
C PRO A 28 18.09 2.94 -28.37
N LYS A 29 17.30 2.92 -27.29
CA LYS A 29 15.84 3.16 -27.31
C LYS A 29 15.50 4.63 -27.62
N THR A 30 16.50 5.52 -27.60
CA THR A 30 16.38 6.95 -27.98
C THR A 30 16.88 7.24 -29.39
N ALA A 31 17.22 6.23 -30.18
CA ALA A 31 17.84 6.40 -31.49
C ALA A 31 16.95 7.16 -32.49
N PHE A 32 17.58 7.98 -33.33
CA PHE A 32 16.96 8.74 -34.41
C PHE A 32 17.89 8.81 -35.62
N VAL A 33 17.32 8.89 -36.83
CA VAL A 33 18.09 8.85 -38.08
C VAL A 33 18.24 10.26 -38.65
N LEU A 34 19.48 10.62 -39.02
CA LEU A 34 19.81 11.77 -39.86
C LEU A 34 20.39 11.29 -41.19
N PHE A 35 20.59 12.18 -42.16
CA PHE A 35 21.02 11.78 -43.51
C PHE A 35 22.40 11.12 -43.58
N GLU A 36 23.24 11.30 -42.54
CA GLU A 36 24.58 10.71 -42.41
C GLU A 36 24.61 9.42 -41.56
N GLY A 37 23.49 9.03 -40.94
CA GLY A 37 23.40 7.81 -40.12
C GLY A 37 22.49 7.92 -38.89
N THR A 38 22.56 6.90 -38.04
CA THR A 38 21.78 6.79 -36.80
C THR A 38 22.52 7.40 -35.62
N TRP A 39 21.83 8.25 -34.86
CA TRP A 39 22.31 8.93 -33.66
C TRP A 39 21.48 8.53 -32.45
N GLN A 40 22.02 8.63 -31.24
CA GLN A 40 21.30 8.32 -29.99
C GLN A 40 21.58 9.37 -28.91
N TRP A 41 20.67 9.52 -27.95
CA TRP A 41 20.81 10.49 -26.87
C TRP A 41 21.56 9.94 -25.66
N VAL A 42 22.58 10.67 -25.23
CA VAL A 42 23.29 10.42 -23.95
C VAL A 42 22.59 11.13 -22.78
N TRP A 43 21.92 12.25 -23.05
CA TRP A 43 21.17 13.07 -22.09
C TRP A 43 19.68 13.01 -22.42
N CYS A 44 18.82 12.96 -21.40
CA CYS A 44 17.40 12.68 -21.55
C CYS A 44 16.70 13.69 -22.48
N PRO A 45 16.24 13.26 -23.69
CA PRO A 45 15.60 14.17 -24.62
C PRO A 45 14.20 14.55 -24.18
N MET A 46 13.75 15.71 -24.65
CA MET A 46 12.37 16.15 -24.48
C MET A 46 11.38 15.16 -25.12
N ARG A 47 10.17 15.09 -24.57
CA ARG A 47 9.02 14.27 -25.03
C ARG A 47 9.09 12.76 -24.75
N ILE A 48 10.11 12.23 -24.07
CA ILE A 48 9.99 10.90 -23.43
C ILE A 48 8.91 10.98 -22.34
N CYS A 49 7.98 10.03 -22.34
CA CYS A 49 6.81 9.99 -21.44
C CYS A 49 7.19 10.10 -19.95
N ASN A 50 8.22 9.36 -19.52
CA ASN A 50 8.64 9.31 -18.12
C ASN A 50 9.63 10.42 -17.72
N ALA A 51 10.13 11.24 -18.66
CA ALA A 51 11.13 12.27 -18.36
C ALA A 51 10.68 13.29 -17.29
N PRO A 52 9.42 13.78 -17.24
CA PRO A 52 8.94 14.64 -16.15
C PRO A 52 8.98 13.96 -14.78
N ALA A 53 8.62 12.68 -14.69
CA ALA A 53 8.62 11.92 -13.44
C ALA A 53 10.06 11.65 -12.96
N THR A 54 10.95 11.25 -13.87
CA THR A 54 12.39 11.09 -13.59
C THR A 54 13.01 12.41 -13.14
N PHE A 55 12.64 13.54 -13.76
CA PHE A 55 13.12 14.86 -13.37
C PHE A 55 12.61 15.29 -11.99
N GLN A 56 11.33 15.05 -11.67
CA GLN A 56 10.81 15.30 -10.32
C GLN A 56 11.52 14.44 -9.27
N ARG A 57 11.79 13.16 -9.55
CA ARG A 57 12.56 12.29 -8.64
C ARG A 57 13.98 12.82 -8.42
N ALA A 58 14.68 13.24 -9.47
CA ALA A 58 16.01 13.83 -9.38
C ALA A 58 16.02 15.15 -8.57
N MET A 59 15.01 16.00 -8.74
CA MET A 59 14.81 17.19 -7.92
C MET A 59 14.59 16.85 -6.44
N ASN A 60 13.66 15.94 -6.14
CA ASN A 60 13.35 15.54 -4.76
C ASN A 60 14.61 15.01 -4.04
N VAL A 61 15.38 14.13 -4.70
CA VAL A 61 16.66 13.61 -4.19
C VAL A 61 17.70 14.71 -4.02
N THR A 62 17.78 15.68 -4.94
CA THR A 62 18.71 16.82 -4.86
C THR A 62 18.51 17.64 -3.58
N PHE A 63 17.27 18.03 -3.29
CA PHE A 63 16.96 18.80 -2.07
C PHE A 63 17.10 17.96 -0.80
N GLN A 64 16.74 16.67 -0.82
CA GLN A 64 16.94 15.79 0.34
C GLN A 64 18.43 15.58 0.65
N ASN A 65 19.27 15.36 -0.36
CA ASN A 65 20.71 15.22 -0.19
C ASN A 65 21.35 16.50 0.38
N PHE A 66 20.87 17.68 -0.02
CA PHE A 66 21.33 18.94 0.55
C PHE A 66 20.93 19.09 2.03
N VAL A 67 19.67 18.79 2.37
CA VAL A 67 19.16 18.78 3.77
C VAL A 67 19.99 17.84 4.65
N ASN A 68 20.25 16.61 4.18
CA ASN A 68 21.06 15.62 4.89
C ASN A 68 22.51 16.11 5.08
N LYS A 69 23.11 16.67 4.03
CA LYS A 69 24.50 17.20 4.03
C LYS A 69 24.68 18.40 4.97
N THR A 70 23.69 19.30 5.02
CA THR A 70 23.73 20.52 5.84
C THR A 70 23.12 20.35 7.23
N ARG A 71 22.58 19.16 7.54
CA ARG A 71 21.90 18.84 8.81
C ARG A 71 20.77 19.82 9.16
N LEU A 72 20.01 20.24 8.15
CA LEU A 72 18.81 21.04 8.37
C LEU A 72 17.76 20.20 9.12
N THR A 73 17.17 20.78 10.16
CA THR A 73 16.16 20.11 11.00
C THR A 73 14.80 19.94 10.32
N GLN A 74 14.61 20.55 9.14
CA GLN A 74 13.39 20.51 8.35
C GLN A 74 13.75 20.36 6.86
N GLY A 75 12.96 19.57 6.13
CA GLY A 75 13.12 19.42 4.69
C GLY A 75 12.77 20.72 3.95
N MET A 76 13.55 21.11 2.93
CA MET A 76 13.34 22.37 2.21
C MET A 76 12.06 22.38 1.36
N ILE A 77 11.71 21.24 0.75
CA ILE A 77 10.49 21.07 -0.06
C ILE A 77 9.27 21.18 0.86
N ASN A 78 8.26 21.95 0.45
CA ASN A 78 7.05 22.29 1.21
C ASN A 78 7.27 23.10 2.52
N PHE A 79 8.53 23.37 2.91
CA PHE A 79 8.86 24.38 3.92
C PHE A 79 9.11 25.76 3.31
N CYS A 80 10.07 25.87 2.38
CA CYS A 80 10.47 27.14 1.74
C CYS A 80 10.63 27.05 0.21
N VAL A 81 10.55 25.85 -0.37
CA VAL A 81 10.63 25.61 -1.83
C VAL A 81 9.46 24.72 -2.28
N ILE A 82 8.84 25.05 -3.41
CA ILE A 82 8.03 24.12 -4.20
C ILE A 82 8.78 23.83 -5.50
N VAL A 83 8.83 22.56 -5.90
CA VAL A 83 9.44 22.12 -7.15
C VAL A 83 8.43 21.29 -7.93
N TYR A 84 8.15 21.68 -9.18
CA TYR A 84 7.35 20.90 -10.10
C TYR A 84 8.07 20.84 -11.45
N VAL A 85 8.66 19.69 -11.75
CA VAL A 85 9.56 19.48 -12.91
C VAL A 85 10.65 20.57 -12.93
N ASP A 86 10.74 21.39 -13.98
CA ASP A 86 11.73 22.46 -14.18
C ASP A 86 11.35 23.80 -13.52
N ASP A 87 10.13 23.89 -12.97
CA ASP A 87 9.55 25.06 -12.32
C ASP A 87 9.84 25.03 -10.79
N ILE A 88 10.78 25.88 -10.34
CA ILE A 88 11.13 26.00 -8.91
C ILE A 88 10.65 27.34 -8.36
N LEU A 89 9.88 27.31 -7.27
CA LEU A 89 9.35 28.48 -6.58
C LEU A 89 9.79 28.50 -5.12
N VAL A 90 10.70 29.42 -4.79
CA VAL A 90 11.13 29.73 -3.43
C VAL A 90 10.19 30.77 -2.84
N TYR A 91 9.74 30.56 -1.60
CA TYR A 91 8.81 31.43 -0.89
C TYR A 91 9.26 31.64 0.55
N SER A 92 9.01 32.81 1.14
CA SER A 92 9.48 33.14 2.49
C SER A 92 8.71 34.28 3.14
N ASP A 93 8.73 34.30 4.47
CA ASP A 93 7.92 35.20 5.29
C ASP A 93 8.60 36.56 5.49
N THR A 94 9.93 36.57 5.58
CA THR A 94 10.75 37.80 5.66
C THR A 94 11.75 37.87 4.50
N PHE A 95 12.15 39.09 4.12
CA PHE A 95 13.18 39.31 3.09
C PHE A 95 14.55 38.71 3.49
N HIS A 96 14.90 38.77 4.78
CA HIS A 96 16.15 38.23 5.30
C HIS A 96 16.19 36.69 5.20
N GLY A 97 15.13 36.01 5.66
CA GLY A 97 15.01 34.55 5.48
C GLY A 97 14.95 34.15 4.01
N HIS A 98 14.35 34.98 3.14
CA HIS A 98 14.33 34.73 1.71
C HIS A 98 15.73 34.65 1.08
N ALA A 99 16.65 35.53 1.49
CA ALA A 99 18.03 35.48 1.01
C ALA A 99 18.73 34.16 1.38
N GLN A 100 18.51 33.66 2.59
CA GLN A 100 19.05 32.38 3.05
C GLN A 100 18.41 31.17 2.33
N HIS A 101 17.08 31.17 2.15
CA HIS A 101 16.39 30.12 1.38
C HIS A 101 16.81 30.11 -0.10
N ILE A 102 17.10 31.28 -0.68
CA ILE A 102 17.72 31.39 -2.01
C ILE A 102 19.11 30.73 -2.02
N GLU A 103 19.97 31.06 -1.05
CA GLU A 103 21.33 30.51 -0.97
C GLU A 103 21.32 28.98 -0.83
N TRP A 104 20.45 28.42 0.02
CA TRP A 104 20.25 26.97 0.13
C TRP A 104 19.75 26.36 -1.17
N THR A 105 18.78 26.99 -1.85
CA THR A 105 18.24 26.49 -3.13
C THR A 105 19.31 26.46 -4.22
N LEU A 106 20.09 27.53 -4.34
CA LEU A 106 21.21 27.62 -5.27
C LEU A 106 22.34 26.66 -4.90
N GLY A 107 22.59 26.44 -3.61
CA GLY A 107 23.53 25.45 -3.09
C GLY A 107 23.15 24.02 -3.48
N ALA A 108 21.91 23.62 -3.25
CA ALA A 108 21.40 22.30 -3.62
C ALA A 108 21.52 22.03 -5.13
N LEU A 109 21.07 22.99 -5.95
CA LEU A 109 21.12 22.86 -7.41
C LEU A 109 22.55 22.82 -7.95
N ARG A 110 23.46 23.66 -7.41
CA ARG A 110 24.89 23.67 -7.76
C ARG A 110 25.56 22.36 -7.38
N ASP A 111 25.32 21.85 -6.18
CA ASP A 111 25.95 20.64 -5.66
C ASP A 111 25.52 19.37 -6.43
N ALA A 112 24.35 19.40 -7.07
CA ALA A 112 23.88 18.38 -8.01
C ALA A 112 24.11 18.74 -9.51
N GLY A 113 24.82 19.84 -9.81
CA GLY A 113 25.23 20.23 -11.17
C GLY A 113 24.16 20.88 -12.06
N PHE A 114 22.96 21.16 -11.55
CA PHE A 114 21.87 21.78 -12.31
C PHE A 114 22.13 23.26 -12.63
N LYS A 115 21.80 23.66 -13.88
CA LYS A 115 22.01 25.03 -14.37
C LYS A 115 20.68 25.78 -14.53
N ILE A 116 20.64 27.03 -14.10
CA ILE A 116 19.45 27.88 -14.08
C ILE A 116 19.49 28.88 -15.25
N ALA A 117 18.35 29.13 -15.89
CA ALA A 117 18.18 30.21 -16.86
C ALA A 117 17.95 31.53 -16.09
N LEU A 118 18.99 32.34 -15.95
CA LEU A 118 18.91 33.61 -15.21
C LEU A 118 17.94 34.59 -15.90
N GLU A 119 17.97 34.62 -17.23
CA GLU A 119 17.14 35.45 -18.12
C GLU A 119 15.64 35.16 -18.03
N LYS A 120 15.24 33.99 -17.52
CA LYS A 120 13.83 33.62 -17.28
C LYS A 120 13.42 33.65 -15.81
N SER A 121 14.40 33.66 -14.89
CA SER A 121 14.16 33.63 -13.46
C SER A 121 13.57 34.97 -12.99
N LYS A 122 12.61 34.92 -12.06
CA LYS A 122 11.84 36.10 -11.60
C LYS A 122 12.08 36.35 -10.13
N PHE A 123 12.50 37.57 -9.79
CA PHE A 123 13.02 37.92 -8.47
C PHE A 123 12.12 38.92 -7.74
N PHE A 124 11.87 38.66 -6.45
CA PHE A 124 11.23 39.58 -5.50
C PHE A 124 9.87 40.14 -5.97
N LEU A 125 9.00 39.30 -6.55
CA LEU A 125 7.69 39.73 -7.00
C LEU A 125 6.61 39.55 -5.92
N PRO A 126 5.64 40.47 -5.79
CA PRO A 126 4.50 40.33 -4.87
C PRO A 126 3.42 39.36 -5.40
N GLU A 127 3.47 39.05 -6.69
CA GLU A 127 2.64 38.08 -7.41
C GLU A 127 3.49 37.32 -8.42
N ILE A 128 3.20 36.04 -8.65
CA ILE A 128 3.99 35.23 -9.59
C ILE A 128 3.13 34.15 -10.26
N SER A 129 3.20 34.08 -11.60
CA SER A 129 2.58 32.97 -12.35
C SER A 129 3.44 31.71 -12.20
N PHE A 130 2.83 30.67 -11.66
CA PHE A 130 3.42 29.36 -11.37
C PHE A 130 2.39 28.26 -11.68
N LEU A 131 2.76 27.30 -12.52
CA LEU A 131 1.87 26.21 -12.98
C LEU A 131 0.53 26.64 -13.59
N GLY A 132 0.39 27.89 -14.05
CA GLY A 132 -0.88 28.41 -14.57
C GLY A 132 -1.87 28.89 -13.51
N TYR A 133 -1.38 29.19 -12.31
CA TYR A 133 -2.04 30.02 -11.32
C TYR A 133 -1.22 31.30 -11.07
N VAL A 134 -1.85 32.39 -10.67
CA VAL A 134 -1.13 33.52 -10.06
C VAL A 134 -1.11 33.30 -8.55
N VAL A 135 0.08 33.11 -7.98
CA VAL A 135 0.30 33.10 -6.54
C VAL A 135 0.52 34.55 -6.11
N THR A 136 -0.46 35.13 -5.39
CA THR A 136 -0.39 36.48 -4.83
C THR A 136 -0.10 36.43 -3.33
N ARG A 137 0.18 37.57 -2.69
CA ARG A 137 0.26 37.66 -1.22
C ARG A 137 -1.05 37.25 -0.52
N GLY A 138 -2.21 37.56 -1.12
CA GLY A 138 -3.53 37.27 -0.52
C GLY A 138 -4.03 35.83 -0.72
N GLY A 139 -3.55 35.14 -1.76
CA GLY A 139 -4.04 33.82 -2.11
C GLY A 139 -3.68 33.37 -3.53
N LEU A 140 -4.37 32.34 -4.01
CA LEU A 140 -4.26 31.79 -5.35
C LEU A 140 -5.34 32.37 -6.27
N GLN A 141 -5.01 32.60 -7.53
CA GLN A 141 -5.94 32.95 -8.62
C GLN A 141 -5.65 32.09 -9.86
N PRO A 142 -6.59 31.89 -10.78
CA PRO A 142 -6.29 31.36 -12.11
C PRO A 142 -5.32 32.29 -12.89
N ASP A 143 -4.52 31.76 -13.81
CA ASP A 143 -3.72 32.62 -14.69
C ASP A 143 -4.62 33.38 -15.67
N SER A 144 -4.59 34.71 -15.58
CA SER A 144 -5.46 35.60 -16.35
C SER A 144 -5.32 35.44 -17.86
N ARG A 145 -4.19 34.94 -18.38
CA ARG A 145 -3.98 34.63 -19.80
C ARG A 145 -4.77 33.40 -20.24
N LYS A 146 -4.84 32.38 -19.37
CA LYS A 146 -5.67 31.19 -19.60
C LYS A 146 -7.15 31.51 -19.46
N VAL A 147 -7.54 32.34 -18.48
CA VAL A 147 -8.93 32.81 -18.33
C VAL A 147 -9.36 33.70 -19.50
N ALA A 148 -8.50 34.58 -20.03
CA ALA A 148 -8.81 35.38 -21.21
C ALA A 148 -9.13 34.48 -22.42
N ALA A 149 -8.30 33.47 -22.69
CA ALA A 149 -8.55 32.49 -23.75
C ALA A 149 -9.85 31.69 -23.54
N VAL A 150 -10.26 31.43 -22.30
CA VAL A 150 -11.58 30.83 -21.98
C VAL A 150 -12.73 31.82 -22.23
N LYS A 151 -12.59 33.08 -21.83
CA LYS A 151 -13.60 34.14 -22.04
C LYS A 151 -13.86 34.36 -23.52
N GLU A 152 -12.80 34.40 -24.32
CA GLU A 152 -12.82 34.60 -25.77
C GLU A 152 -13.13 33.31 -26.57
N ALA A 153 -13.22 32.14 -25.91
CA ALA A 153 -13.54 30.89 -26.58
C ALA A 153 -14.95 30.92 -27.24
N PRO A 154 -15.08 30.54 -28.52
CA PRO A 154 -16.37 30.40 -29.20
C PRO A 154 -17.17 29.21 -28.67
N VAL A 155 -18.44 29.11 -29.07
CA VAL A 155 -19.31 27.94 -28.79
C VAL A 155 -18.65 26.66 -29.34
N LEU A 156 -18.75 25.58 -28.57
CA LEU A 156 -18.02 24.34 -28.82
C LEU A 156 -18.76 23.47 -29.85
N THR A 157 -18.22 23.39 -31.07
CA THR A 157 -18.84 22.71 -32.22
C THR A 157 -18.35 21.28 -32.44
N SER A 158 -17.47 20.78 -31.57
CA SER A 158 -16.87 19.44 -31.71
C SER A 158 -16.60 18.80 -30.36
N LEU A 159 -16.80 17.48 -30.27
CA LEU A 159 -16.52 16.67 -29.09
C LEU A 159 -15.07 16.86 -28.55
N THR A 160 -14.11 17.09 -29.45
CA THR A 160 -12.71 17.39 -29.07
C THR A 160 -12.57 18.74 -28.38
N GLN A 161 -13.37 19.74 -28.79
CA GLN A 161 -13.42 21.05 -28.13
C GLN A 161 -14.12 20.96 -26.77
N VAL A 162 -15.21 20.18 -26.66
CA VAL A 162 -15.89 19.91 -25.37
C VAL A 162 -14.94 19.23 -24.39
N ARG A 163 -14.21 18.20 -24.81
CA ARG A 163 -13.17 17.53 -23.99
C ARG A 163 -12.05 18.48 -23.57
N ALA A 164 -11.55 19.32 -24.47
CA ALA A 164 -10.50 20.29 -24.16
C ALA A 164 -10.97 21.38 -23.18
N PHE A 165 -12.18 21.90 -23.37
CA PHE A 165 -12.79 22.88 -22.47
C PHE A 165 -13.06 22.30 -21.08
N LEU A 166 -13.68 21.11 -21.00
CA LEU A 166 -13.94 20.46 -19.71
C LEU A 166 -12.64 20.08 -18.98
N GLY A 167 -11.59 19.66 -19.69
CA GLY A 167 -10.27 19.47 -19.08
C GLY A 167 -9.70 20.74 -18.46
N LEU A 168 -9.83 21.88 -19.16
CA LEU A 168 -9.36 23.19 -18.67
C LEU A 168 -10.24 23.74 -17.53
N ALA A 169 -11.56 23.58 -17.59
CA ALA A 169 -12.47 23.98 -16.52
C ALA A 169 -12.29 23.10 -15.27
N SER A 170 -12.09 21.78 -15.45
CA SER A 170 -11.79 20.83 -14.37
C SER A 170 -10.44 21.14 -13.69
N TYR A 171 -9.43 21.60 -14.45
CA TYR A 171 -8.17 22.08 -13.88
C TYR A 171 -8.36 23.23 -12.87
N TYR A 172 -9.38 24.07 -13.09
CA TYR A 172 -9.74 25.19 -12.22
C TYR A 172 -10.96 24.91 -11.33
N ARG A 173 -11.46 23.66 -11.23
CA ARG A 173 -12.67 23.29 -10.47
C ARG A 173 -12.67 23.79 -9.02
N ARG A 174 -11.49 23.91 -8.41
CA ARG A 174 -11.29 24.43 -7.04
C ARG A 174 -11.76 25.87 -6.82
N PHE A 175 -11.95 26.64 -7.89
CA PHE A 175 -12.48 28.01 -7.89
C PHE A 175 -14.00 28.06 -8.11
N ILE A 176 -14.64 26.94 -8.44
CA ILE A 176 -16.02 26.88 -8.93
C ILE A 176 -16.88 26.11 -7.92
N LYS A 177 -17.74 26.82 -7.17
CA LYS A 177 -18.73 26.19 -6.28
C LYS A 177 -19.62 25.25 -7.10
N GLY A 178 -19.72 23.98 -6.68
CA GLY A 178 -20.64 23.01 -7.28
C GLY A 178 -20.30 22.59 -8.71
N PHE A 179 -19.03 22.64 -9.11
CA PHE A 179 -18.55 22.32 -10.48
C PHE A 179 -19.21 21.08 -11.11
N ALA A 180 -19.38 19.98 -10.36
CA ALA A 180 -19.97 18.73 -10.87
C ALA A 180 -21.44 18.87 -11.30
N ALA A 181 -22.21 19.76 -10.67
CA ALA A 181 -23.58 20.08 -11.09
C ALA A 181 -23.57 21.00 -12.33
N VAL A 182 -22.76 22.05 -12.31
CA VAL A 182 -22.68 23.03 -13.42
C VAL A 182 -22.15 22.40 -14.71
N ALA A 183 -21.13 21.53 -14.61
CA ALA A 183 -20.54 20.84 -15.76
C ALA A 183 -21.37 19.64 -16.27
N ARG A 184 -22.49 19.28 -15.62
CA ARG A 184 -23.27 18.07 -15.90
C ARG A 184 -23.76 17.97 -17.36
N PRO A 185 -24.38 19.02 -17.98
CA PRO A 185 -24.86 18.92 -19.36
C PRO A 185 -23.71 18.66 -20.35
N LEU A 186 -22.63 19.45 -20.25
CA LEU A 186 -21.44 19.28 -21.09
C LEU A 186 -20.75 17.93 -20.88
N THR A 187 -20.80 17.36 -19.67
CA THR A 187 -20.22 16.05 -19.37
C THR A 187 -21.08 14.91 -19.95
N ASN A 188 -22.41 15.07 -20.02
CA ASN A 188 -23.28 14.11 -20.69
C ASN A 188 -22.93 13.97 -22.18
N LEU A 189 -22.57 15.06 -22.86
CA LEU A 189 -22.09 15.04 -24.25
C LEU A 189 -20.83 14.18 -24.49
N LEU A 190 -20.12 13.75 -23.42
CA LEU A 190 -18.92 12.91 -23.54
C LEU A 190 -19.19 11.41 -23.49
N ARG A 191 -20.44 10.98 -23.21
CA ARG A 191 -20.84 9.57 -23.15
C ARG A 191 -20.64 8.87 -24.49
N LYS A 192 -20.44 7.55 -24.45
CA LYS A 192 -20.33 6.73 -25.66
C LYS A 192 -21.67 6.70 -26.40
N GLU A 193 -21.60 6.57 -27.73
CA GLU A 193 -22.73 6.29 -28.63
C GLU A 193 -23.87 7.34 -28.71
N GLN A 194 -23.82 8.43 -27.95
CA GLN A 194 -24.76 9.55 -28.09
C GLN A 194 -24.34 10.53 -29.20
N PRO A 195 -25.28 11.03 -30.04
CA PRO A 195 -25.01 12.11 -30.97
C PRO A 195 -24.79 13.44 -30.22
N LEU A 196 -23.94 14.32 -30.76
CA LEU A 196 -23.65 15.63 -30.17
C LEU A 196 -24.83 16.60 -30.35
N HIS A 197 -25.84 16.47 -29.49
CA HIS A 197 -26.98 17.38 -29.41
C HIS A 197 -26.68 18.50 -28.40
N TRP A 198 -26.28 19.68 -28.90
CA TRP A 198 -26.10 20.87 -28.07
C TRP A 198 -27.45 21.55 -27.85
N ASP A 199 -27.80 21.80 -26.60
CA ASP A 199 -29.08 22.36 -26.16
C ASP A 199 -28.92 23.59 -25.25
N ASP A 200 -30.06 24.18 -24.86
CA ASP A 200 -30.09 25.36 -23.98
C ASP A 200 -29.47 25.08 -22.59
N GLU A 201 -29.44 23.83 -22.12
CA GLU A 201 -28.74 23.44 -20.88
C GLU A 201 -27.21 23.46 -21.07
N CYS A 202 -26.72 23.02 -22.23
CA CYS A 202 -25.31 23.08 -22.60
C CYS A 202 -24.81 24.52 -22.75
N ASP A 203 -25.57 25.41 -23.37
CA ASP A 203 -25.21 26.84 -23.44
C ASP A 203 -25.23 27.51 -22.06
N GLN A 204 -26.22 27.21 -21.20
CA GLN A 204 -26.25 27.70 -19.82
C GLN A 204 -25.05 27.19 -19.00
N ALA A 205 -24.71 25.91 -19.11
CA ALA A 205 -23.54 25.31 -18.44
C ALA A 205 -22.22 25.91 -18.95
N PHE A 206 -22.08 26.12 -20.26
CA PHE A 206 -20.90 26.74 -20.87
C PHE A 206 -20.73 28.20 -20.44
N GLY A 207 -21.83 28.98 -20.43
CA GLY A 207 -21.85 30.34 -19.91
C GLY A 207 -21.47 30.40 -18.43
N ALA A 208 -22.14 29.61 -17.58
CA ALA A 208 -21.90 29.59 -16.14
C ALA A 208 -20.45 29.19 -15.78
N LEU A 209 -19.84 28.24 -16.50
CA LEU A 209 -18.43 27.90 -16.30
C LEU A 209 -17.48 29.01 -16.77
N LYS A 210 -17.78 29.68 -17.89
CA LYS A 210 -16.99 30.85 -18.34
C LYS A 210 -17.06 32.00 -17.33
N ASP A 211 -18.25 32.32 -16.83
CA ASP A 211 -18.44 33.39 -15.86
C ASP A 211 -17.84 33.04 -14.49
N ALA A 212 -17.94 31.79 -14.03
CA ALA A 212 -17.28 31.34 -12.79
C ALA A 212 -15.74 31.41 -12.88
N LEU A 213 -15.16 31.20 -14.07
CA LEU A 213 -13.72 31.35 -14.30
C LEU A 213 -13.27 32.82 -14.43
N VAL A 214 -14.13 33.70 -14.95
CA VAL A 214 -13.87 35.15 -15.07
C VAL A 214 -14.10 35.90 -13.74
N THR A 215 -15.06 35.44 -12.92
CA THR A 215 -15.36 35.99 -11.59
C THR A 215 -14.66 35.24 -10.44
N ALA A 216 -13.79 34.29 -10.77
CA ALA A 216 -13.09 33.41 -9.84
C ALA A 216 -12.48 34.18 -8.66
N LEU A 217 -12.98 33.90 -7.45
CA LEU A 217 -12.54 34.55 -6.22
C LEU A 217 -11.08 34.15 -5.90
N ILE A 218 -10.40 35.01 -5.15
CA ILE A 218 -9.07 34.71 -4.61
C ILE A 218 -9.25 33.62 -3.54
N LEU A 219 -8.77 32.41 -3.83
CA LEU A 219 -8.74 31.33 -2.84
C LEU A 219 -7.64 31.64 -1.83
N ILE A 220 -7.99 31.75 -0.56
CA ILE A 220 -6.99 32.00 0.49
C ILE A 220 -6.08 30.79 0.69
N ARG A 221 -4.83 31.04 1.10
CA ARG A 221 -3.93 29.94 1.50
C ARG A 221 -4.41 29.38 2.85
N PRO A 222 -4.34 28.06 3.08
CA PRO A 222 -4.63 27.50 4.40
C PRO A 222 -3.62 28.00 5.44
N ASP A 223 -4.10 28.32 6.63
CA ASP A 223 -3.32 28.66 7.81
C ASP A 223 -3.55 27.58 8.89
N PRO A 224 -2.62 26.62 9.09
CA PRO A 224 -2.80 25.54 10.07
C PRO A 224 -2.97 25.99 11.53
N SER A 225 -2.76 27.27 11.85
CA SER A 225 -3.02 27.81 13.19
C SER A 225 -4.49 28.19 13.44
N ARG A 226 -5.37 28.06 12.43
CA ARG A 226 -6.79 28.44 12.50
C ARG A 226 -7.71 27.24 12.33
N GLN A 227 -8.81 27.24 13.09
CA GLN A 227 -9.90 26.28 12.91
C GLN A 227 -10.40 26.30 11.46
N PHE A 228 -10.35 25.15 10.79
CA PHE A 228 -10.95 24.94 9.48
C PHE A 228 -12.48 24.89 9.59
N ILE A 229 -13.16 25.31 8.54
CA ILE A 229 -14.61 25.24 8.39
C ILE A 229 -14.89 24.41 7.14
N LEU A 230 -15.56 23.28 7.31
CA LEU A 230 -16.03 22.43 6.22
C LEU A 230 -17.54 22.65 6.06
N ILE A 231 -17.96 23.15 4.90
CA ILE A 231 -19.39 23.31 4.56
C ILE A 231 -19.77 22.22 3.55
N THR A 232 -20.83 21.46 3.80
CA THR A 232 -21.31 20.40 2.88
C THR A 232 -22.76 20.62 2.45
N ASP A 233 -23.11 20.06 1.30
CA ASP A 233 -24.38 20.23 0.59
C ASP A 233 -24.66 18.98 -0.26
N TRP A 234 -25.81 18.32 -0.08
CA TRP A 234 -26.24 17.19 -0.92
C TRP A 234 -27.41 17.59 -1.82
N GLN A 235 -27.30 17.23 -3.10
CA GLN A 235 -28.42 17.14 -4.04
C GLN A 235 -28.46 15.71 -4.59
N PRO A 236 -29.63 15.19 -5.01
CA PRO A 236 -29.74 13.83 -5.56
C PRO A 236 -28.77 13.51 -6.69
N GLU A 237 -28.34 14.49 -7.49
CA GLU A 237 -27.41 14.28 -8.60
C GLU A 237 -25.96 14.71 -8.32
N ALA A 238 -25.69 15.49 -7.27
CA ALA A 238 -24.34 15.99 -6.97
C ALA A 238 -24.17 16.36 -5.48
N ILE A 239 -23.01 16.04 -4.92
CA ILE A 239 -22.54 16.54 -3.62
C ILE A 239 -21.53 17.68 -3.81
N SER A 240 -21.52 18.64 -2.88
CA SER A 240 -20.44 19.63 -2.79
C SER A 240 -19.91 19.80 -1.38
N ALA A 241 -18.64 20.16 -1.30
CA ALA A 241 -17.92 20.42 -0.07
C ALA A 241 -17.05 21.68 -0.25
N ILE A 242 -16.97 22.53 0.76
CA ILE A 242 -16.26 23.81 0.72
C ILE A 242 -15.35 23.88 1.93
N LEU A 243 -14.04 23.93 1.72
CA LEU A 243 -13.08 24.19 2.79
C LEU A 243 -12.84 25.69 2.91
N ALA A 244 -13.03 26.25 4.10
CA ALA A 244 -12.90 27.68 4.39
C ALA A 244 -12.21 27.92 5.73
N GLN A 245 -11.74 29.15 5.97
CA GLN A 245 -11.20 29.61 7.26
C GLN A 245 -11.61 31.05 7.52
N LYS A 246 -11.58 31.47 8.80
CA LYS A 246 -11.86 32.87 9.18
C LYS A 246 -10.63 33.76 8.99
N GLY A 247 -10.80 34.80 8.18
CA GLY A 247 -9.80 35.82 7.90
C GLY A 247 -9.58 36.77 9.09
N ASN A 248 -8.60 37.66 8.97
CA ASN A 248 -8.34 38.70 9.98
C ASN A 248 -9.47 39.75 10.08
N ASP A 249 -10.38 39.77 9.10
CA ASP A 249 -11.62 40.56 9.08
C ASP A 249 -12.81 39.84 9.73
N GLY A 250 -12.61 38.64 10.29
CA GLY A 250 -13.64 37.81 10.91
C GLY A 250 -14.59 37.11 9.93
N LYS A 251 -14.43 37.34 8.62
CA LYS A 251 -15.25 36.71 7.58
C LYS A 251 -14.72 35.33 7.20
N GLU A 252 -15.57 34.51 6.63
CA GLU A 252 -15.19 33.20 6.09
C GLU A 252 -14.68 33.38 4.65
N HIS A 253 -13.45 32.95 4.39
CA HIS A 253 -12.82 32.97 3.08
C HIS A 253 -12.55 31.53 2.64
N VAL A 254 -12.77 31.22 1.35
CA VAL A 254 -12.66 29.86 0.83
C VAL A 254 -11.22 29.51 0.46
N ILE A 255 -10.81 28.29 0.81
CA ILE A 255 -9.52 27.68 0.48
C ILE A 255 -9.67 26.84 -0.79
N GLU A 256 -10.70 25.99 -0.87
CA GLU A 256 -10.96 25.11 -2.01
C GLU A 256 -12.44 24.71 -2.08
N TYR A 257 -13.03 24.80 -3.28
CA TYR A 257 -14.32 24.19 -3.62
C TYR A 257 -14.13 22.77 -4.16
N ALA A 258 -14.93 21.82 -3.68
CA ALA A 258 -14.97 20.45 -4.15
C ALA A 258 -16.41 20.02 -4.47
N SER A 259 -16.59 19.13 -5.45
CA SER A 259 -17.89 18.54 -5.78
C SER A 259 -17.74 17.25 -6.59
N ARG A 260 -18.65 16.30 -6.40
CA ARG A 260 -18.72 15.02 -7.15
C ARG A 260 -20.16 14.71 -7.54
N THR A 261 -20.35 14.09 -8.71
CA THR A 261 -21.66 13.57 -9.15
C THR A 261 -22.07 12.39 -8.26
N VAL A 262 -23.34 12.27 -7.91
CA VAL A 262 -23.84 11.16 -7.09
C VAL A 262 -24.06 9.92 -7.97
N PRO A 263 -23.50 8.74 -7.57
CA PRO A 263 -23.77 7.44 -8.23
C PRO A 263 -25.27 7.15 -8.34
N TYR A 264 -25.70 6.41 -9.36
CA TYR A 264 -27.13 6.26 -9.68
C TYR A 264 -27.93 5.64 -8.53
N GLU A 265 -27.32 4.67 -7.86
CA GLU A 265 -27.80 3.89 -6.72
C GLU A 265 -28.11 4.82 -5.54
N ARG A 266 -27.23 5.81 -5.31
CA ARG A 266 -27.28 6.70 -4.13
C ARG A 266 -28.09 7.99 -4.37
N ARG A 267 -28.77 8.14 -5.52
CA ARG A 267 -29.65 9.30 -5.81
C ARG A 267 -30.99 9.24 -5.08
N ASN A 268 -31.46 8.02 -4.81
CA ASN A 268 -32.71 7.77 -4.09
C ASN A 268 -32.55 7.77 -2.56
N ASN A 269 -31.32 8.02 -2.06
CA ASN A 269 -31.04 8.14 -0.63
C ASN A 269 -31.98 9.15 0.03
N SER A 270 -32.44 8.83 1.25
CA SER A 270 -33.13 9.82 2.09
C SER A 270 -32.19 10.99 2.41
N ALA A 271 -32.74 12.20 2.62
CA ALA A 271 -31.92 13.37 2.92
C ALA A 271 -30.92 13.19 4.08
N PRO A 272 -31.25 12.49 5.21
CA PRO A 272 -30.25 12.13 6.23
C PRO A 272 -29.06 11.29 5.70
N GLN A 273 -29.31 10.30 4.84
CA GLN A 273 -28.26 9.47 4.23
C GLN A 273 -27.44 10.26 3.20
N GLY A 274 -28.10 11.09 2.38
CA GLY A 274 -27.46 11.92 1.36
C GLY A 274 -26.53 13.00 1.95
N GLU A 275 -27.00 13.73 2.96
CA GLU A 275 -26.19 14.72 3.67
C GLU A 275 -25.04 14.05 4.45
N CYS A 276 -25.28 12.91 5.10
CA CYS A 276 -24.19 12.16 5.76
C CYS A 276 -23.12 11.68 4.75
N TYR A 277 -23.54 11.23 3.56
CA TYR A 277 -22.63 10.89 2.46
C TYR A 277 -21.80 12.10 1.99
N ALA A 278 -22.40 13.30 1.90
CA ALA A 278 -21.68 14.53 1.58
C ALA A 278 -20.67 14.93 2.67
N VAL A 279 -21.01 14.72 3.96
CA VAL A 279 -20.10 14.91 5.11
C VAL A 279 -18.90 13.97 5.03
N VAL A 280 -19.14 12.65 4.91
CA VAL A 280 -18.07 11.63 4.84
C VAL A 280 -17.15 11.90 3.66
N TRP A 281 -17.71 12.11 2.47
CA TRP A 281 -16.92 12.42 1.28
C TRP A 281 -16.15 13.73 1.41
N GLY A 282 -16.75 14.78 1.96
CA GLY A 282 -16.09 16.07 2.18
C GLY A 282 -14.91 15.96 3.15
N ILE A 283 -15.07 15.19 4.24
CA ILE A 283 -14.01 14.94 5.22
C ILE A 283 -12.88 14.10 4.61
N GLN A 284 -13.20 13.04 3.86
CA GLN A 284 -12.20 12.25 3.13
C GLN A 284 -11.45 13.09 2.08
N HIS A 285 -12.16 13.89 1.28
CA HIS A 285 -11.55 14.74 0.25
C HIS A 285 -10.60 15.79 0.84
N PHE A 286 -10.92 16.33 2.01
CA PHE A 286 -10.10 17.31 2.73
C PHE A 286 -9.26 16.71 3.87
N HIS A 287 -9.12 15.39 3.97
CA HIS A 287 -8.32 14.70 4.98
C HIS A 287 -6.91 15.32 5.17
N PRO A 288 -6.15 15.68 4.11
CA PRO A 288 -4.83 16.33 4.27
C PRO A 288 -4.82 17.70 4.96
N TYR A 289 -5.99 18.32 5.19
CA TYR A 289 -6.15 19.55 5.96
C TYR A 289 -6.82 19.33 7.32
N LEU A 290 -7.69 18.32 7.43
CA LEU A 290 -8.57 18.10 8.59
C LEU A 290 -8.05 17.05 9.57
N TYR A 291 -7.20 16.11 9.14
CA TYR A 291 -6.70 15.06 10.00
C TYR A 291 -5.78 15.62 11.10
N GLY A 292 -6.03 15.21 12.35
CA GLY A 292 -5.29 15.71 13.52
C GLY A 292 -5.50 17.20 13.84
N GLN A 293 -6.53 17.85 13.29
CA GLN A 293 -6.88 19.24 13.56
C GLN A 293 -8.35 19.35 13.98
N LYS A 294 -8.67 20.23 14.94
CA LYS A 294 -10.07 20.52 15.24
C LYS A 294 -10.69 21.43 14.19
N PHE A 295 -11.81 21.01 13.60
CA PHE A 295 -12.56 21.81 12.62
C PHE A 295 -14.02 22.02 13.00
N LEU A 296 -14.72 22.79 12.17
CA LEU A 296 -16.14 23.10 12.28
C LEU A 296 -16.87 22.54 11.06
N LEU A 297 -17.75 21.56 11.25
CA LEU A 297 -18.63 21.06 10.21
C LEU A 297 -19.90 21.90 10.14
N VAL A 298 -20.27 22.35 8.94
CA VAL A 298 -21.44 23.19 8.68
C VAL A 298 -22.34 22.49 7.64
N THR A 299 -23.58 22.22 8.03
CA THR A 299 -24.62 21.57 7.20
C THR A 299 -25.96 22.28 7.40
N ASP A 300 -26.87 22.22 6.41
CA ASP A 300 -28.24 22.73 6.52
C ASP A 300 -29.22 21.69 7.11
N HIS A 301 -28.76 20.49 7.48
CA HIS A 301 -29.61 19.39 7.94
C HIS A 301 -29.45 19.10 9.44
N GLU A 302 -30.47 19.49 10.21
CA GLU A 302 -30.48 19.47 11.69
C GLU A 302 -30.26 18.09 12.34
N PRO A 303 -30.77 16.96 11.81
CA PRO A 303 -30.52 15.62 12.37
C PRO A 303 -29.04 15.23 12.46
N LEU A 304 -28.15 15.81 11.65
CA LEU A 304 -26.70 15.55 11.76
C LEU A 304 -26.09 16.10 13.06
N LEU A 305 -26.75 17.04 13.76
CA LEU A 305 -26.37 17.43 15.12
C LEU A 305 -26.48 16.27 16.12
N ALA A 306 -27.27 15.23 15.80
CA ALA A 306 -27.37 14.02 16.60
C ALA A 306 -26.31 12.96 16.25
N LEU A 307 -25.49 13.17 15.21
CA LEU A 307 -24.51 12.18 14.73
C LEU A 307 -23.41 11.85 15.75
N LYS A 308 -23.12 12.75 16.69
CA LYS A 308 -22.22 12.51 17.85
C LYS A 308 -22.97 12.15 19.15
N LYS A 309 -24.28 11.85 19.11
CA LYS A 309 -25.12 11.68 20.32
C LYS A 309 -25.96 10.41 20.36
N LEU A 310 -26.30 9.80 19.22
CA LEU A 310 -27.08 8.56 19.22
C LEU A 310 -26.13 7.37 19.37
N THR A 311 -26.51 6.40 20.21
CA THR A 311 -25.78 5.14 20.41
C THR A 311 -26.21 4.06 19.41
N ASN A 312 -27.38 4.23 18.78
CA ASN A 312 -28.07 3.17 18.04
C ASN A 312 -28.14 3.56 16.54
N TYR A 313 -27.07 3.28 15.79
CA TYR A 313 -27.09 3.31 14.33
C TYR A 313 -27.13 1.89 13.78
N THR A 314 -27.89 1.69 12.70
CA THR A 314 -27.92 0.45 11.91
C THR A 314 -27.33 0.69 10.51
N GLY A 315 -26.82 -0.37 9.88
CA GLY A 315 -26.27 -0.38 8.52
C GLY A 315 -25.22 0.71 8.23
N MET A 316 -25.25 1.22 7.00
CA MET A 316 -24.34 2.22 6.42
C MET A 316 -24.00 3.41 7.34
N ILE A 317 -24.98 3.97 8.07
CA ILE A 317 -24.73 5.13 8.95
C ILE A 317 -23.83 4.76 10.14
N ARG A 318 -23.88 3.50 10.62
CA ARG A 318 -22.95 3.00 11.65
C ARG A 318 -21.53 2.89 11.11
N ARG A 319 -21.35 2.36 9.89
CA ARG A 319 -20.04 2.24 9.21
C ARG A 319 -19.38 3.62 9.07
N TRP A 320 -20.15 4.62 8.61
CA TRP A 320 -19.70 6.01 8.55
C TRP A 320 -19.46 6.68 9.91
N ALA A 321 -20.31 6.42 10.91
CA ALA A 321 -20.11 6.98 12.25
C ALA A 321 -18.78 6.52 12.88
N VAL A 322 -18.34 5.29 12.60
CA VAL A 322 -17.01 4.78 13.00
C VAL A 322 -15.89 5.51 12.26
N GLN A 323 -15.96 5.63 10.93
CA GLN A 323 -14.97 6.37 10.13
C GLN A 323 -14.83 7.85 10.57
N LEU A 324 -15.93 8.45 11.05
CA LEU A 324 -15.94 9.83 11.55
C LEU A 324 -15.38 9.99 12.97
N GLN A 325 -15.09 8.91 13.71
CA GLN A 325 -14.45 8.99 15.04
C GLN A 325 -12.97 9.37 14.98
N GLU A 326 -12.30 9.20 13.83
CA GLU A 326 -10.90 9.62 13.63
C GLU A 326 -10.71 11.15 13.64
N TYR A 327 -11.80 11.93 13.61
CA TYR A 327 -11.79 13.37 13.35
C TYR A 327 -12.40 14.17 14.52
N ASP A 328 -11.66 15.17 15.01
CA ASP A 328 -12.21 16.15 15.96
C ASP A 328 -12.91 17.30 15.22
N PHE A 329 -14.23 17.37 15.40
CA PHE A 329 -15.05 18.43 14.79
C PHE A 329 -16.30 18.71 15.63
N ASP A 330 -16.65 20.00 15.69
CA ASP A 330 -17.95 20.46 16.18
C ASP A 330 -18.92 20.58 15.00
N ILE A 331 -20.20 20.22 15.17
CA ILE A 331 -21.22 20.35 14.14
C ILE A 331 -22.08 21.59 14.41
N VAL A 332 -22.20 22.48 13.44
CA VAL A 332 -23.06 23.66 13.48
C VAL A 332 -24.09 23.59 12.36
N HIS A 333 -25.37 23.61 12.74
CA HIS A 333 -26.44 23.82 11.79
C HIS A 333 -26.38 25.26 11.27
N ARG A 334 -26.39 25.40 9.94
CA ARG A 334 -26.57 26.67 9.26
C ARG A 334 -27.50 26.46 8.09
N LYS A 335 -28.75 26.88 8.25
CA LYS A 335 -29.71 26.95 7.16
C LYS A 335 -29.12 27.78 6.02
N MET A 336 -28.68 27.13 4.95
CA MET A 336 -28.20 27.83 3.76
C MET A 336 -29.39 28.44 3.04
N GLU A 337 -29.25 29.66 2.53
CA GLU A 337 -30.20 30.20 1.58
C GLU A 337 -30.06 29.41 0.28
N ARG A 338 -31.04 28.51 0.03
CA ARG A 338 -31.29 27.96 -1.31
C ARG A 338 -31.69 29.15 -2.17
N HIS A 339 -30.71 29.77 -2.85
CA HIS A 339 -30.87 31.01 -3.61
C HIS A 339 -31.75 30.79 -4.85
N GLY A 340 -33.06 30.73 -4.64
CA GLY A 340 -34.02 31.10 -5.67
C GLY A 340 -33.86 32.59 -5.95
N ASN A 341 -33.11 32.93 -7.00
CA ASN A 341 -33.52 33.85 -8.07
C ASN A 341 -32.37 34.22 -9.02
N ALA A 342 -32.16 33.37 -10.03
CA ALA A 342 -31.98 33.84 -11.41
C ALA A 342 -32.89 32.94 -12.28
N ASN A 343 -33.74 33.52 -13.12
CA ASN A 343 -34.83 32.78 -13.77
C ASN A 343 -34.33 31.91 -14.93
N GLY A 344 -34.55 30.60 -14.87
CA GLY A 344 -34.30 29.63 -15.95
C GLY A 344 -35.08 28.32 -15.75
N LEU A 345 -35.97 28.03 -16.69
CA LEU A 345 -36.77 26.80 -16.90
C LEU A 345 -37.11 25.87 -15.71
N THR A 346 -38.33 26.06 -15.23
CA THR A 346 -39.40 25.04 -15.11
C THR A 346 -39.09 23.55 -15.37
N ARG A 347 -39.60 22.71 -14.45
CA ARG A 347 -39.88 21.25 -14.56
C ARG A 347 -39.92 20.67 -15.99
N LEU A 348 -39.14 19.62 -16.24
CA LEU A 348 -39.30 18.68 -17.37
C LEU A 348 -39.41 17.22 -16.87
N HIS A 349 -39.80 16.31 -17.78
CA HIS A 349 -40.33 14.98 -17.46
C HIS A 349 -39.28 13.92 -17.07
N ARG A 350 -39.74 12.90 -16.32
CA ARG A 350 -39.04 11.62 -16.14
C ARG A 350 -39.03 10.80 -17.44
N PRO A 351 -37.89 10.22 -17.85
CA PRO A 351 -37.84 9.05 -18.73
C PRO A 351 -38.30 7.75 -18.02
N ASP A 352 -38.50 6.68 -18.79
CA ASP A 352 -38.83 5.33 -18.29
C ASP A 352 -37.55 4.62 -17.74
N PRO A 353 -37.60 3.80 -16.66
CA PRO A 353 -36.40 3.31 -15.96
C PRO A 353 -35.56 2.22 -16.66
N ARG A 354 -35.57 2.10 -17.99
CA ARG A 354 -35.05 0.91 -18.70
C ARG A 354 -33.86 1.09 -19.66
N ASP A 355 -33.43 2.31 -19.96
CA ASP A 355 -32.41 2.58 -21.00
C ASP A 355 -31.15 3.31 -20.49
N ILE A 356 -30.53 2.88 -19.38
CA ILE A 356 -29.18 3.33 -18.98
C ILE A 356 -28.32 2.17 -18.46
N VAL A 357 -27.31 1.79 -19.24
CA VAL A 357 -26.11 1.09 -18.78
C VAL A 357 -24.92 2.03 -19.00
N ASP A 358 -24.07 2.23 -17.98
CA ASP A 358 -22.95 3.19 -18.06
C ASP A 358 -21.73 2.67 -17.28
N PRO A 359 -20.60 2.39 -17.95
CA PRO A 359 -19.33 2.23 -17.25
C PRO A 359 -18.16 3.06 -17.81
N VAL A 360 -17.42 3.62 -16.85
CA VAL A 360 -16.02 4.13 -16.91
C VAL A 360 -15.79 5.48 -17.62
N PHE A 361 -15.31 6.47 -16.84
CA PHE A 361 -14.10 7.24 -17.20
C PHE A 361 -13.36 7.90 -16.01
N TYR A 362 -12.06 7.60 -15.91
CA TYR A 362 -10.97 8.36 -15.25
C TYR A 362 -11.14 8.79 -13.77
N ARG A 363 -10.63 7.98 -12.83
CA ARG A 363 -10.53 8.29 -11.39
C ARG A 363 -9.12 8.78 -10.97
N PRO A 364 -9.00 9.58 -9.89
CA PRO A 364 -7.76 9.77 -9.14
C PRO A 364 -7.47 8.56 -8.22
N PRO A 365 -6.19 8.28 -7.88
CA PRO A 365 -5.76 7.07 -7.16
C PRO A 365 -6.03 7.10 -5.64
N TYR A 366 -7.18 7.65 -5.24
CA TYR A 366 -7.72 7.67 -3.88
C TYR A 366 -9.24 7.38 -3.86
N GLU A 367 -9.83 7.05 -5.01
CA GLU A 367 -11.25 6.64 -5.09
C GLU A 367 -11.40 5.11 -5.25
N ASP A 368 -10.31 4.37 -5.39
CA ASP A 368 -10.33 2.91 -5.60
C ASP A 368 -10.58 2.17 -4.28
N GLU A 369 -9.87 2.52 -3.20
CA GLU A 369 -10.12 2.02 -1.83
C GLU A 369 -11.59 2.19 -1.40
N LEU A 370 -12.21 3.31 -1.77
CA LEU A 370 -13.62 3.58 -1.47
C LEU A 370 -14.59 2.80 -2.38
N GLU A 371 -14.19 2.40 -3.59
CA GLU A 371 -15.04 1.56 -4.45
C GLU A 371 -14.89 0.07 -4.12
N GLU A 372 -13.73 -0.36 -3.65
CA GLU A 372 -13.47 -1.72 -3.15
C GLU A 372 -14.35 -1.98 -1.92
N ILE A 373 -14.30 -1.10 -0.91
CA ILE A 373 -15.22 -1.12 0.25
C ILE A 373 -16.69 -1.12 -0.19
N ILE A 374 -17.08 -0.30 -1.19
CA ILE A 374 -18.47 -0.26 -1.67
C ILE A 374 -18.88 -1.54 -2.41
N ARG A 375 -17.97 -2.28 -3.04
CA ARG A 375 -18.26 -3.58 -3.67
C ARG A 375 -18.36 -4.70 -2.65
N GLU A 376 -17.56 -4.65 -1.58
CA GLU A 376 -17.67 -5.56 -0.45
C GLU A 376 -19.00 -5.34 0.30
N GLU A 377 -19.35 -4.08 0.62
CA GLU A 377 -20.65 -3.71 1.20
C GLU A 377 -21.84 -4.21 0.35
N LEU A 378 -21.74 -4.12 -0.99
CA LEU A 378 -22.79 -4.58 -1.91
C LEU A 378 -22.91 -6.11 -2.00
N ALA A 379 -21.85 -6.86 -1.72
CA ALA A 379 -21.88 -8.32 -1.71
C ALA A 379 -22.54 -8.85 -0.43
N GLU A 380 -22.21 -8.25 0.72
CA GLU A 380 -22.84 -8.55 2.01
C GLU A 380 -24.35 -8.24 1.99
N GLU A 381 -24.74 -7.07 1.47
CA GLU A 381 -26.15 -6.66 1.37
C GLU A 381 -26.98 -7.64 0.51
N THR A 382 -26.42 -8.24 -0.55
CA THR A 382 -27.13 -9.30 -1.32
C THR A 382 -27.27 -10.63 -0.59
N SER A 383 -26.37 -10.99 0.33
CA SER A 383 -26.51 -12.22 1.14
C SER A 383 -27.49 -12.05 2.30
N GLU A 384 -27.54 -10.88 2.95
CA GLU A 384 -28.50 -10.62 4.04
C GLU A 384 -29.95 -10.60 3.51
N GLU A 385 -30.20 -10.02 2.32
CA GLU A 385 -31.53 -10.07 1.70
C GLU A 385 -31.94 -11.49 1.26
N GLU A 386 -31.01 -12.36 0.84
CA GLU A 386 -31.34 -13.77 0.52
C GLU A 386 -31.65 -14.61 1.77
N GLU A 387 -31.00 -14.35 2.92
CA GLU A 387 -31.31 -15.04 4.18
C GLU A 387 -32.62 -14.55 4.83
N GLU A 388 -32.96 -13.26 4.82
CA GLU A 388 -34.25 -12.79 5.38
C GLU A 388 -35.46 -13.35 4.59
N ASN A 389 -35.39 -13.38 3.26
CA ASN A 389 -36.48 -13.90 2.41
C ASN A 389 -36.75 -15.41 2.56
N LEU A 390 -35.84 -16.18 3.17
CA LEU A 390 -36.04 -17.61 3.47
C LEU A 390 -36.73 -17.88 4.82
N ASN A 391 -36.90 -16.86 5.67
CA ASN A 391 -37.37 -17.03 7.05
C ASN A 391 -38.82 -16.55 7.31
N GLU A 392 -39.54 -16.00 6.32
CA GLU A 392 -40.91 -15.48 6.52
C GLU A 392 -42.06 -16.49 6.28
N ASP A 393 -41.81 -17.71 5.76
CA ASP A 393 -42.87 -18.61 5.23
C ASP A 393 -43.06 -19.95 5.97
N GLU A 394 -42.87 -19.99 7.31
CA GLU A 394 -43.47 -21.04 8.16
C GLU A 394 -44.26 -20.44 9.34
N GLY A 395 -45.54 -20.82 9.46
CA GLY A 395 -46.50 -20.23 10.39
C GLY A 395 -46.86 -21.08 11.62
N GLU A 396 -46.85 -20.45 12.79
CA GLU A 396 -47.40 -20.94 14.06
C GLU A 396 -48.95 -21.13 14.05
N PRO A 397 -49.57 -21.80 15.06
CA PRO A 397 -49.06 -22.93 15.87
C PRO A 397 -50.15 -24.00 16.15
N ALA A 398 -49.79 -25.09 16.86
CA ALA A 398 -50.74 -25.95 17.58
C ALA A 398 -50.16 -26.44 18.92
N GLN A 399 -50.99 -26.50 19.97
CA GLN A 399 -50.58 -26.77 21.36
C GLN A 399 -50.80 -28.25 21.76
N GLN A 400 -49.91 -28.82 22.59
CA GLN A 400 -50.28 -29.59 23.80
C GLN A 400 -49.09 -29.88 24.74
N GLN A 401 -49.33 -30.55 25.87
CA GLN A 401 -48.52 -30.52 27.09
C GLN A 401 -47.79 -31.84 27.44
N GLU A 402 -46.93 -31.74 28.47
CA GLU A 402 -46.76 -32.66 29.63
C GLU A 402 -45.57 -33.64 29.71
N GLY A 403 -44.91 -33.66 30.88
CA GLY A 403 -43.92 -34.65 31.37
C GLY A 403 -42.45 -34.43 30.94
N GLY A 404 -41.42 -34.72 31.76
CA GLY A 404 -41.41 -35.06 33.19
C GLY A 404 -40.09 -35.69 33.70
N GLU A 405 -39.46 -35.06 34.70
CA GLU A 405 -38.67 -35.60 35.84
C GLU A 405 -37.40 -36.52 35.70
N ASP A 406 -36.47 -36.26 36.64
CA ASP A 406 -35.51 -37.11 37.39
C ASP A 406 -34.18 -37.72 36.85
N GLU A 407 -33.08 -36.97 37.09
CA GLU A 407 -32.05 -37.15 38.18
C GLU A 407 -31.09 -38.39 38.30
N LEU A 408 -29.90 -38.10 38.90
CA LEU A 408 -28.94 -38.95 39.65
C LEU A 408 -27.75 -39.71 38.98
N GLN A 409 -26.53 -39.23 39.32
CA GLN A 409 -25.38 -39.95 39.98
C GLN A 409 -24.55 -41.01 39.19
N GLN A 410 -23.29 -41.36 39.55
CA GLN A 410 -22.39 -40.99 40.68
C GLN A 410 -20.88 -41.01 40.30
N ALA A 411 -19.99 -40.73 41.26
CA ALA A 411 -18.53 -40.54 41.13
C ALA A 411 -17.67 -41.79 41.48
N GLU A 412 -16.33 -41.72 41.32
CA GLU A 412 -15.33 -42.23 42.30
C GLU A 412 -13.86 -41.83 41.98
N SER A 413 -12.91 -42.17 42.87
CA SER A 413 -11.48 -41.78 42.94
C SER A 413 -10.55 -43.04 43.01
N GLU A 414 -9.25 -43.10 43.35
CA GLU A 414 -8.21 -42.28 44.05
C GLU A 414 -6.84 -42.53 43.32
N GLU A 415 -5.95 -41.54 43.07
CA GLU A 415 -4.88 -40.93 43.91
C GLU A 415 -3.64 -41.82 44.21
N GLU A 416 -2.43 -41.23 44.03
CA GLU A 416 -1.07 -41.52 44.58
C GLU A 416 0.09 -41.46 43.54
N ALA A 417 1.34 -41.36 44.01
CA ALA A 417 2.53 -40.89 43.26
C ALA A 417 3.85 -41.51 43.75
N GLU A 418 4.97 -41.31 43.01
CA GLU A 418 6.34 -41.15 43.58
C GLU A 418 7.38 -40.67 42.54
N GLU A 419 8.58 -40.29 43.00
CA GLU A 419 9.71 -39.75 42.22
C GLU A 419 10.79 -40.83 41.94
N GLU A 420 11.59 -40.68 40.86
CA GLU A 420 13.06 -40.51 40.98
C GLU A 420 13.76 -40.28 39.61
N SER A 421 15.07 -40.02 39.63
CA SER A 421 15.89 -39.57 38.51
C SER A 421 16.77 -40.67 37.88
N GLU A 422 17.17 -40.52 36.61
CA GLU A 422 18.47 -41.05 36.17
C GLU A 422 19.14 -40.23 35.05
N GLN A 423 20.46 -40.35 34.92
CA GLN A 423 21.27 -39.68 33.89
C GLN A 423 21.69 -40.68 32.81
N GLY A 424 21.36 -40.42 31.54
CA GLY A 424 21.75 -41.24 30.40
C GLY A 424 22.49 -40.45 29.32
N SER A 425 23.78 -40.72 29.10
CA SER A 425 24.58 -40.14 28.03
C SER A 425 24.50 -40.99 26.75
N GLY A 426 24.04 -40.41 25.64
CA GLY A 426 24.06 -41.02 24.31
C GLY A 426 24.69 -40.10 23.27
N ASP A 427 25.79 -40.53 22.65
CA ASP A 427 26.48 -39.82 21.57
C ASP A 427 25.95 -40.36 20.22
N ASP A 428 25.05 -39.63 19.56
CA ASP A 428 24.58 -39.94 18.19
C ASP A 428 25.08 -38.88 17.20
N ASN A 429 26.33 -39.07 16.75
CA ASN A 429 26.99 -38.24 15.74
C ASN A 429 26.63 -38.70 14.31
N ASP A 430 25.39 -38.48 13.88
CA ASP A 430 25.00 -38.50 12.46
C ASP A 430 24.67 -37.07 12.00
N GLU A 431 25.71 -36.30 11.64
CA GLU A 431 25.52 -35.03 10.92
C GLU A 431 25.07 -35.31 9.49
N GLU A 432 23.77 -35.16 9.24
CA GLU A 432 23.25 -34.93 7.90
C GLU A 432 23.74 -33.56 7.42
N GLN A 433 24.90 -33.54 6.76
CA GLN A 433 25.39 -32.35 6.07
C GLN A 433 24.34 -31.94 5.04
N ALA A 434 23.77 -30.75 5.22
CA ALA A 434 22.95 -30.11 4.20
C ALA A 434 23.85 -29.90 2.97
N ASN A 435 23.68 -30.76 1.97
CA ASN A 435 24.52 -30.79 0.79
C ASN A 435 24.39 -29.45 0.04
N GLU A 436 25.49 -28.73 -0.12
CA GLU A 436 25.51 -27.40 -0.75
C GLU A 436 25.21 -27.56 -2.25
N GLY A 437 23.95 -27.37 -2.61
CA GLY A 437 23.44 -27.37 -3.97
C GLY A 437 22.50 -26.19 -4.22
N PRO A 438 22.21 -25.89 -5.50
CA PRO A 438 21.75 -24.57 -5.88
C PRO A 438 20.34 -24.29 -5.39
N LEU A 439 20.17 -23.13 -4.75
CA LEU A 439 18.90 -22.63 -4.21
C LEU A 439 17.82 -22.52 -5.30
N LEU A 440 18.21 -22.43 -6.57
CA LEU A 440 17.37 -22.46 -7.75
C LEU A 440 17.98 -23.44 -8.77
N GLU A 441 17.34 -24.58 -9.01
CA GLU A 441 17.75 -25.49 -10.09
C GLU A 441 17.15 -25.06 -11.43
N ILE A 442 18.01 -24.84 -12.42
CA ILE A 442 17.64 -24.48 -13.79
C ILE A 442 17.25 -25.76 -14.56
N ALA A 443 16.24 -25.65 -15.42
CA ALA A 443 15.94 -26.69 -16.40
C ALA A 443 17.13 -26.91 -17.37
N PRO A 444 17.58 -28.15 -17.62
CA PRO A 444 18.59 -28.41 -18.65
C PRO A 444 18.04 -28.02 -20.03
N VAL A 445 18.86 -27.36 -20.85
CA VAL A 445 18.43 -26.80 -22.15
C VAL A 445 18.09 -27.92 -23.14
N ALA A 446 16.80 -28.24 -23.24
CA ALA A 446 16.25 -29.23 -24.17
C ALA A 446 14.88 -28.76 -24.70
N ASP A 447 14.82 -28.44 -25.99
CA ASP A 447 13.62 -28.28 -26.84
C ASP A 447 12.42 -27.52 -26.23
N LEU A 448 12.68 -26.46 -25.45
CA LEU A 448 11.73 -25.37 -25.29
C LEU A 448 11.47 -24.74 -26.67
N PRO A 449 10.21 -24.36 -27.00
CA PRO A 449 9.88 -23.73 -28.28
C PRO A 449 10.33 -22.26 -28.31
N ILE A 450 11.65 -22.06 -28.39
CA ILE A 450 12.31 -20.76 -28.46
C ILE A 450 11.82 -20.01 -29.71
N SER A 451 11.39 -18.76 -29.52
CA SER A 451 11.16 -17.83 -30.63
C SER A 451 12.51 -17.43 -31.21
N ASN A 452 12.65 -17.41 -32.55
CA ASN A 452 13.90 -17.00 -33.21
C ASN A 452 14.17 -15.47 -33.15
N ASP A 453 13.79 -14.81 -32.05
CA ASP A 453 14.00 -13.39 -31.78
C ASP A 453 14.91 -13.22 -30.56
N PRO A 454 16.22 -12.95 -30.74
CA PRO A 454 17.19 -12.82 -29.66
C PRO A 454 17.05 -11.51 -28.84
N THR A 455 15.90 -10.83 -28.91
CA THR A 455 15.58 -9.63 -28.11
C THR A 455 14.44 -9.82 -27.11
N LEU A 456 13.81 -11.00 -27.07
CA LEU A 456 12.63 -11.27 -26.23
C LEU A 456 12.87 -12.19 -25.02
N ASP A 457 13.83 -13.11 -25.10
CA ASP A 457 14.12 -14.06 -24.02
C ASP A 457 15.21 -13.52 -23.07
N PRO A 458 14.96 -13.41 -21.75
CA PRO A 458 16.01 -13.10 -20.78
C PRO A 458 16.94 -14.31 -20.60
N GLU A 459 18.22 -14.06 -20.33
CA GLU A 459 19.16 -15.14 -19.99
C GLU A 459 18.67 -15.91 -18.75
N PRO A 460 18.82 -17.25 -18.71
CA PRO A 460 18.39 -18.05 -17.58
C PRO A 460 19.16 -17.64 -16.31
N PRO A 461 18.48 -17.60 -15.14
CA PRO A 461 19.11 -17.18 -13.88
C PRO A 461 20.26 -18.12 -13.53
N GLN A 462 21.46 -17.59 -13.28
CA GLN A 462 22.63 -18.44 -13.02
C GLN A 462 22.52 -19.14 -11.64
N PRO A 463 23.04 -20.37 -11.50
CA PRO A 463 22.99 -21.11 -10.25
C PRO A 463 24.26 -20.77 -9.45
N ASP A 464 24.10 -20.01 -8.37
CA ASP A 464 25.19 -19.73 -7.42
C ASP A 464 24.72 -20.09 -6.01
N ASP A 465 25.42 -21.05 -5.40
CA ASP A 465 25.17 -21.55 -4.04
C ASP A 465 25.48 -20.47 -2.98
N GLY A 466 26.21 -19.42 -3.37
CA GLY A 466 26.77 -18.40 -2.48
C GLY A 466 25.75 -17.54 -1.71
N HIS A 467 24.47 -17.47 -2.08
CA HIS A 467 23.55 -16.48 -1.50
C HIS A 467 23.29 -16.66 0.02
N VAL A 468 23.09 -17.90 0.49
CA VAL A 468 22.89 -18.16 1.94
C VAL A 468 24.20 -17.98 2.70
N ALA A 469 25.33 -18.43 2.12
CA ALA A 469 26.66 -18.23 2.69
C ALA A 469 27.04 -16.74 2.77
N GLN A 470 26.63 -15.92 1.80
CA GLN A 470 26.80 -14.47 1.78
C GLN A 470 26.04 -13.82 2.94
N ILE A 471 24.75 -14.11 3.12
CA ILE A 471 23.95 -13.53 4.23
C ILE A 471 24.55 -13.94 5.59
N LYS A 472 24.91 -15.23 5.77
CA LYS A 472 25.62 -15.68 6.99
C LYS A 472 26.93 -14.92 7.22
N THR A 473 27.70 -14.67 6.17
CA THR A 473 28.98 -13.92 6.22
C THR A 473 28.77 -12.45 6.56
N GLU A 474 27.76 -11.80 5.98
CA GLU A 474 27.38 -10.41 6.26
C GLU A 474 26.94 -10.27 7.73
N VAL A 475 26.10 -11.19 8.22
CA VAL A 475 25.69 -11.26 9.64
C VAL A 475 26.90 -11.48 10.54
N ALA A 476 27.73 -12.51 10.30
CA ALA A 476 28.90 -12.81 11.12
C ALA A 476 29.88 -11.63 11.19
N ALA A 477 30.12 -10.94 10.06
CA ALA A 477 30.99 -9.77 10.00
C ALA A 477 30.42 -8.56 10.75
N GLU A 478 29.10 -8.42 10.89
CA GLU A 478 28.45 -7.39 11.70
C GLU A 478 28.43 -7.77 13.19
N VAL A 479 28.13 -9.03 13.53
CA VAL A 479 28.16 -9.55 14.91
C VAL A 479 29.57 -9.44 15.50
N ALA A 480 30.61 -9.75 14.74
CA ALA A 480 32.01 -9.52 15.15
C ALA A 480 32.28 -8.03 15.43
N ARG A 481 31.79 -7.12 14.58
CA ARG A 481 31.93 -5.66 14.78
C ARG A 481 31.14 -5.16 16.00
N MET A 482 29.99 -5.74 16.34
CA MET A 482 29.28 -5.45 17.58
C MET A 482 30.05 -5.94 18.81
N ARG A 483 30.56 -7.18 18.77
CA ARG A 483 31.40 -7.75 19.84
C ARG A 483 32.62 -6.87 20.11
N ASP A 484 33.35 -6.52 19.06
CA ASP A 484 34.63 -5.81 19.17
C ASP A 484 34.45 -4.30 19.43
N GLY A 485 33.30 -3.72 19.02
CA GLY A 485 33.00 -2.30 19.21
C GLY A 485 32.29 -1.94 20.52
N ILE A 486 31.39 -2.79 21.02
CA ILE A 486 30.58 -2.52 22.23
C ILE A 486 30.55 -3.67 23.26
N GLY A 487 31.27 -4.77 23.04
CA GLY A 487 31.31 -5.91 23.98
C GLY A 487 30.00 -6.71 24.07
N LYS A 488 29.09 -6.53 23.11
CA LYS A 488 27.77 -7.20 23.05
C LYS A 488 27.59 -7.93 21.72
N VAL A 489 26.77 -8.97 21.75
CA VAL A 489 26.37 -9.78 20.58
C VAL A 489 24.86 -10.02 20.64
N PRO A 490 24.18 -10.28 19.50
CA PRO A 490 22.77 -10.64 19.52
C PRO A 490 22.50 -11.96 20.25
N GLY A 491 21.26 -12.14 20.70
CA GLY A 491 20.79 -13.36 21.35
C GLY A 491 19.44 -13.80 20.81
N LEU A 492 19.33 -15.06 20.41
CA LEU A 492 18.10 -15.70 19.92
C LEU A 492 17.62 -16.74 20.93
N ALA A 493 16.44 -16.52 21.52
CA ALA A 493 15.72 -17.53 22.29
C ALA A 493 14.82 -18.37 21.40
N VAL A 494 14.85 -19.68 21.61
CA VAL A 494 14.04 -20.67 20.89
C VAL A 494 13.23 -21.50 21.89
N VAL A 495 11.91 -21.43 21.77
CA VAL A 495 10.95 -22.25 22.52
C VAL A 495 10.56 -23.46 21.64
N LEU A 496 10.70 -24.67 22.19
CA LEU A 496 10.24 -25.91 21.58
C LEU A 496 9.25 -26.59 22.53
N VAL A 497 8.15 -27.10 22.01
CA VAL A 497 7.10 -27.80 22.77
C VAL A 497 6.89 -29.19 22.14
N GLY A 498 6.82 -30.23 22.97
CA GLY A 498 6.65 -31.62 22.51
C GLY A 498 7.90 -32.25 21.88
N THR A 499 7.74 -33.46 21.34
CA THR A 499 8.85 -34.37 20.97
C THR A 499 8.98 -34.60 19.45
N ARG A 500 8.49 -33.64 18.65
CA ARG A 500 8.49 -33.70 17.19
C ARG A 500 9.92 -33.66 16.61
N LYS A 501 10.38 -34.79 16.04
CA LYS A 501 11.74 -34.98 15.49
C LYS A 501 12.11 -34.00 14.36
N ASP A 502 11.13 -33.57 13.57
CA ASP A 502 11.30 -32.55 12.53
C ASP A 502 11.55 -31.16 13.15
N SER A 503 10.74 -30.78 14.13
CA SER A 503 10.95 -29.56 14.94
C SER A 503 12.29 -29.57 15.68
N GLU A 504 12.68 -30.70 16.29
CA GLU A 504 13.98 -30.86 16.96
C GLU A 504 15.16 -30.69 16.00
N THR A 505 15.08 -31.28 14.81
CA THR A 505 16.11 -31.17 13.77
C THR A 505 16.24 -29.72 13.28
N TYR A 506 15.10 -29.04 13.06
CA TYR A 506 15.12 -27.63 12.63
C TYR A 506 15.66 -26.69 13.72
N VAL A 507 15.35 -26.94 15.01
CA VAL A 507 15.94 -26.23 16.15
C VAL A 507 17.44 -26.51 16.29
N ARG A 508 17.90 -27.75 16.01
CA ARG A 508 19.33 -28.10 15.97
C ARG A 508 20.07 -27.30 14.89
N SER A 509 19.50 -27.20 13.68
CA SER A 509 20.03 -26.39 12.58
C SER A 509 20.09 -24.89 12.92
N LYS A 510 19.05 -24.33 13.55
CA LYS A 510 19.05 -22.94 14.05
C LYS A 510 20.17 -22.71 15.08
N LYS A 511 20.35 -23.61 16.04
CA LYS A 511 21.44 -23.53 17.05
C LYS A 511 22.84 -23.56 16.41
N LYS A 512 23.06 -24.45 15.43
CA LYS A 512 24.32 -24.53 14.67
C LYS A 512 24.58 -23.23 13.90
N ALA A 513 23.59 -22.72 13.17
CA ALA A 513 23.71 -21.48 12.40
C ALA A 513 23.95 -20.24 13.28
N CYS A 514 23.35 -20.16 14.47
CA CYS A 514 23.68 -19.11 15.46
C CYS A 514 25.16 -19.16 15.88
N ALA A 515 25.70 -20.35 16.17
CA ALA A 515 27.09 -20.52 16.56
C ALA A 515 28.08 -20.15 15.44
N GLU A 516 27.75 -20.51 14.18
CA GLU A 516 28.52 -20.13 12.98
C GLU A 516 28.69 -18.61 12.85
N VAL A 517 27.64 -17.81 13.12
CA VAL A 517 27.67 -16.34 13.00
C VAL A 517 27.97 -15.60 14.32
N GLY A 518 28.20 -16.32 15.42
CA GLY A 518 28.52 -15.74 16.74
C GLY A 518 27.33 -15.15 17.52
N ILE A 519 26.09 -15.50 17.15
CA ILE A 519 24.88 -15.13 17.90
C ILE A 519 24.70 -16.11 19.07
N LYS A 520 24.39 -15.61 20.26
CA LYS A 520 24.05 -16.47 21.40
C LYS A 520 22.72 -17.16 21.14
N SER A 521 22.65 -18.48 21.31
CA SER A 521 21.36 -19.19 21.28
C SER A 521 20.97 -19.62 22.69
N TYR A 522 19.72 -19.30 23.06
CA TYR A 522 19.05 -19.74 24.27
C TYR A 522 17.95 -20.71 23.86
N GLY A 523 17.76 -21.79 24.62
CA GLY A 523 16.76 -22.81 24.28
C GLY A 523 15.94 -23.21 25.50
N LYS A 524 14.62 -23.24 25.36
CA LYS A 524 13.71 -23.85 26.33
C LYS A 524 12.91 -24.95 25.64
N HIS A 525 13.02 -26.16 26.15
CA HIS A 525 12.14 -27.28 25.80
C HIS A 525 11.03 -27.34 26.87
N LEU A 526 9.81 -27.53 26.42
CA LEU A 526 8.62 -27.84 27.23
C LEU A 526 8.05 -29.20 26.76
N PRO A 527 7.46 -29.98 27.67
CA PRO A 527 6.87 -31.27 27.31
C PRO A 527 5.62 -31.08 26.42
N GLU A 528 5.09 -32.17 25.86
CA GLU A 528 4.02 -32.09 24.87
C GLU A 528 2.68 -31.68 25.48
N ASP A 529 2.45 -32.03 26.75
CA ASP A 529 1.28 -31.72 27.57
C ASP A 529 1.33 -30.33 28.23
N ALA A 530 2.39 -29.54 27.99
CA ALA A 530 2.55 -28.20 28.56
C ALA A 530 1.33 -27.30 28.29
N SER A 531 0.91 -26.55 29.31
CA SER A 531 -0.23 -25.64 29.17
C SER A 531 0.15 -24.36 28.41
N GLU A 532 -0.83 -23.77 27.73
CA GLU A 532 -0.68 -22.51 26.99
C GLU A 532 -0.12 -21.38 27.87
N ASP A 533 -0.58 -21.29 29.11
CA ASP A 533 -0.10 -20.29 30.08
C ASP A 533 1.36 -20.54 30.52
N GLU A 534 1.89 -21.77 30.47
CA GLU A 534 3.31 -22.04 30.72
C GLU A 534 4.18 -21.68 29.52
N ILE A 535 3.70 -21.93 28.29
CA ILE A 535 4.37 -21.52 27.06
C ILE A 535 4.45 -19.98 27.01
N VAL A 536 3.34 -19.29 27.32
CA VAL A 536 3.29 -17.81 27.42
C VAL A 536 4.25 -17.29 28.49
N LYS A 537 4.29 -17.86 29.71
CA LYS A 537 5.25 -17.44 30.76
C LYS A 537 6.71 -17.57 30.32
N VAL A 538 7.05 -18.59 29.52
CA VAL A 538 8.39 -18.75 28.93
C VAL A 538 8.68 -17.66 27.89
N VAL A 539 7.72 -17.34 27.03
CA VAL A 539 7.84 -16.25 26.04
C VAL A 539 7.96 -14.89 26.75
N GLU A 540 7.18 -14.63 27.79
CA GLU A 540 7.26 -13.41 28.62
C GLU A 540 8.62 -13.28 29.32
N ALA A 541 9.20 -14.36 29.84
CA ALA A 541 10.53 -14.35 30.43
C ALA A 541 11.61 -13.96 29.39
N PHE A 542 11.54 -14.50 28.18
CA PHE A 542 12.46 -14.12 27.09
C PHE A 542 12.16 -12.73 26.50
N ASN A 543 10.92 -12.24 26.57
CA ASN A 543 10.59 -10.85 26.28
C ASN A 543 11.24 -9.90 27.28
N ALA A 544 11.30 -10.25 28.56
CA ALA A 544 11.91 -9.44 29.63
C ALA A 544 13.45 -9.48 29.66
N ASP A 545 14.09 -10.56 29.23
CA ASP A 545 15.56 -10.71 29.27
C ASP A 545 16.29 -9.72 28.32
N PRO A 546 17.18 -8.84 28.83
CA PRO A 546 17.92 -7.87 28.01
C PRO A 546 19.12 -8.44 27.22
N GLU A 547 19.51 -9.71 27.43
CA GLU A 547 20.48 -10.41 26.56
C GLU A 547 19.80 -11.14 25.40
N VAL A 548 18.47 -11.33 25.45
CA VAL A 548 17.66 -11.88 24.37
C VAL A 548 17.13 -10.74 23.49
N HIS A 549 17.25 -10.93 22.18
CA HIS A 549 16.95 -9.94 21.15
C HIS A 549 15.98 -10.47 20.09
N GLY A 550 16.05 -11.76 19.79
CA GLY A 550 15.02 -12.49 19.05
C GLY A 550 14.36 -13.53 19.95
N VAL A 551 13.04 -13.71 19.81
CA VAL A 551 12.29 -14.82 20.38
C VAL A 551 11.61 -15.57 19.25
N LEU A 552 11.75 -16.89 19.25
CA LEU A 552 11.17 -17.79 18.27
C LEU A 552 10.39 -18.89 18.98
N VAL A 553 9.15 -19.11 18.57
CA VAL A 553 8.34 -20.26 18.99
C VAL A 553 8.36 -21.27 17.84
N GLN A 554 8.85 -22.48 18.10
CA GLN A 554 8.96 -23.50 17.06
C GLN A 554 7.60 -24.15 16.80
N LEU A 555 7.04 -23.85 15.63
CA LEU A 555 5.80 -24.43 15.12
C LEU A 555 6.04 -25.79 14.45
N PRO A 556 5.01 -26.66 14.32
CA PRO A 556 3.66 -26.51 14.89
C PRO A 556 3.65 -26.81 16.39
N LEU A 557 2.72 -26.18 17.11
CA LEU A 557 2.45 -26.46 18.52
C LEU A 557 1.50 -27.66 18.71
N PRO A 558 1.39 -28.23 19.93
CA PRO A 558 0.40 -29.26 20.26
C PRO A 558 -1.05 -28.81 20.01
N GLN A 559 -1.94 -29.75 19.66
CA GLN A 559 -3.30 -29.44 19.19
C GLN A 559 -4.21 -28.75 20.24
N HIS A 560 -3.90 -28.84 21.53
CA HIS A 560 -4.65 -28.18 22.60
C HIS A 560 -4.17 -26.74 22.89
N VAL A 561 -3.13 -26.27 22.22
CA VAL A 561 -2.55 -24.93 22.40
C VAL A 561 -3.02 -23.99 21.31
N ASN A 562 -3.57 -22.83 21.67
CA ASN A 562 -3.88 -21.77 20.73
C ASN A 562 -2.59 -21.07 20.26
N GLU A 563 -2.15 -21.46 19.06
CA GLU A 563 -0.96 -20.91 18.39
C GLU A 563 -1.01 -19.39 18.24
N GLU A 564 -2.18 -18.81 17.95
CA GLU A 564 -2.35 -17.35 17.81
C GLU A 564 -2.12 -16.63 19.15
N ARG A 565 -2.65 -17.16 20.27
CA ARG A 565 -2.40 -16.58 21.61
C ARG A 565 -0.93 -16.68 22.01
N VAL A 566 -0.25 -17.78 21.67
CA VAL A 566 1.20 -17.91 21.93
C VAL A 566 2.02 -16.95 21.06
N LEU A 567 1.77 -16.88 19.75
CA LEU A 567 2.48 -15.99 18.84
C LEU A 567 2.24 -14.50 19.15
N ALA A 568 1.01 -14.12 19.51
CA ALA A 568 0.68 -12.76 19.95
C ALA A 568 1.37 -12.35 21.26
N SER A 569 1.78 -13.31 22.10
CA SER A 569 2.58 -13.03 23.31
C SER A 569 4.05 -12.68 23.01
N VAL A 570 4.57 -12.96 21.81
CA VAL A 570 5.91 -12.54 21.41
C VAL A 570 5.93 -11.03 21.17
N SER A 571 6.83 -10.31 21.85
CA SER A 571 6.92 -8.85 21.72
C SER A 571 7.26 -8.44 20.28
N GLU A 572 6.55 -7.45 19.72
CA GLU A 572 6.82 -6.92 18.37
C GLU A 572 8.28 -6.50 18.18
N HIS A 573 8.97 -6.07 19.25
CA HIS A 573 10.39 -5.69 19.21
C HIS A 573 11.36 -6.88 19.18
N LYS A 574 10.89 -8.11 19.42
CA LYS A 574 11.68 -9.37 19.47
C LYS A 574 11.13 -10.47 18.56
N ASP A 575 10.01 -10.26 17.88
CA ASP A 575 9.37 -11.16 16.92
C ASP A 575 10.18 -11.32 15.63
N VAL A 576 11.33 -11.99 15.72
CA VAL A 576 12.28 -12.11 14.61
C VAL A 576 11.84 -13.06 13.50
N ASP A 577 10.84 -13.91 13.75
CA ASP A 577 10.17 -14.71 12.72
C ASP A 577 9.02 -13.96 12.02
N GLY A 578 8.56 -12.82 12.57
CA GLY A 578 7.60 -11.89 11.98
C GLY A 578 6.12 -12.28 12.14
N PHE A 579 5.79 -13.22 13.03
CA PHE A 579 4.45 -13.80 13.14
C PHE A 579 3.50 -13.03 14.08
N ASN A 580 3.95 -11.98 14.76
CA ASN A 580 3.06 -11.11 15.53
C ASN A 580 2.09 -10.39 14.58
N PRO A 581 0.76 -10.39 14.84
CA PRO A 581 -0.23 -9.77 13.96
C PRO A 581 0.02 -8.30 13.61
N LEU A 582 0.73 -7.55 14.46
CA LEU A 582 1.11 -6.15 14.18
C LEU A 582 2.15 -6.03 13.05
N ASN A 583 3.06 -7.00 12.91
CA ASN A 583 4.00 -7.04 11.78
C ASN A 583 3.26 -7.34 10.47
N LEU A 584 2.34 -8.32 10.46
CA LEU A 584 1.52 -8.62 9.27
C LEU A 584 0.61 -7.44 8.89
N GLY A 585 -0.02 -6.78 9.87
CA GLY A 585 -0.83 -5.57 9.64
C GLY A 585 -0.01 -4.41 9.07
N ARG A 586 1.18 -4.14 9.61
CA ARG A 586 2.10 -3.11 9.07
C ARG A 586 2.65 -3.47 7.68
N LEU A 587 2.78 -4.75 7.36
CA LEU A 587 3.13 -5.22 6.01
C LEU A 587 1.99 -4.95 5.02
N ALA A 588 0.73 -5.19 5.40
CA ALA A 588 -0.44 -4.93 4.53
C ALA A 588 -0.68 -3.43 4.29
N MET A 589 -0.52 -2.58 5.30
CA MET A 589 -0.82 -1.14 5.18
C MET A 589 0.20 -0.38 4.33
N GLN A 590 -0.29 0.43 3.38
CA GLN A 590 0.56 1.40 2.67
C GLN A 590 1.18 2.42 3.65
N ARG A 591 2.41 2.86 3.35
CA ARG A 591 3.18 3.85 4.15
C ARG A 591 3.46 3.44 5.60
N ARG A 592 3.25 2.16 5.96
CA ARG A 592 3.75 1.53 7.18
C ARG A 592 4.89 0.58 6.81
N GLU A 593 5.83 0.40 7.73
CA GLU A 593 6.82 -0.67 7.66
C GLU A 593 6.71 -1.54 8.91
N PRO A 594 6.79 -2.87 8.80
CA PRO A 594 6.82 -3.76 9.95
C PRO A 594 8.16 -3.66 10.70
N MET A 595 8.19 -4.09 11.97
CA MET A 595 9.46 -4.24 12.70
C MET A 595 10.26 -5.42 12.15
N PHE A 596 9.58 -6.48 11.72
CA PHE A 596 10.18 -7.63 11.07
C PHE A 596 9.28 -8.10 9.93
N VAL A 597 9.89 -8.42 8.79
CA VAL A 597 9.20 -9.12 7.71
C VAL A 597 9.33 -10.64 7.97
N PRO A 598 8.26 -11.43 7.79
CA PRO A 598 8.32 -12.86 8.09
C PRO A 598 9.43 -13.60 7.32
N CYS A 599 10.20 -14.42 8.04
CA CYS A 599 11.47 -14.97 7.55
C CYS A 599 11.35 -15.74 6.23
N THR A 600 10.34 -16.62 6.12
CA THR A 600 10.13 -17.46 4.94
C THR A 600 9.66 -16.65 3.72
N PRO A 601 8.60 -15.81 3.81
CA PRO A 601 8.25 -14.84 2.78
C PRO A 601 9.39 -13.94 2.29
N LEU A 602 10.21 -13.38 3.20
CA LEU A 602 11.37 -12.57 2.82
C LEU A 602 12.44 -13.44 2.15
N GLY A 603 12.67 -14.66 2.63
CA GLY A 603 13.57 -15.62 1.99
C GLY A 603 13.17 -15.97 0.55
N CYS A 604 11.87 -16.09 0.27
CA CYS A 604 11.35 -16.28 -1.09
C CYS A 604 11.72 -15.09 -2.01
N VAL A 605 11.59 -13.86 -1.50
CA VAL A 605 11.96 -12.63 -2.22
C VAL A 605 13.47 -12.54 -2.44
N GLU A 606 14.28 -12.83 -1.42
CA GLU A 606 15.75 -12.80 -1.50
C GLU A 606 16.29 -13.84 -2.49
N ILE A 607 15.70 -15.04 -2.53
CA ILE A 607 16.01 -16.05 -3.56
C ILE A 607 15.70 -15.50 -4.96
N LEU A 608 14.51 -14.94 -5.19
CA LEU A 608 14.13 -14.35 -6.48
C LEU A 608 15.07 -13.21 -6.88
N GLN A 609 15.34 -12.25 -6.00
CA GLN A 609 16.16 -11.07 -6.31
C GLN A 609 17.63 -11.42 -6.55
N ARG A 610 18.23 -12.28 -5.72
CA ARG A 610 19.65 -12.65 -5.87
C ARG A 610 19.89 -13.54 -7.09
N SER A 611 18.95 -14.41 -7.44
CA SER A 611 18.93 -15.11 -8.72
C SER A 611 18.55 -14.22 -9.93
N GLY A 612 18.44 -12.90 -9.77
CA GLY A 612 18.22 -11.95 -10.86
C GLY A 612 16.79 -11.90 -11.43
N VAL A 613 15.82 -12.55 -10.77
CA VAL A 613 14.43 -12.61 -11.23
C VAL A 613 13.73 -11.27 -10.98
N GLN A 614 13.42 -10.53 -12.05
CA GLN A 614 12.62 -9.32 -11.96
C GLN A 614 11.19 -9.64 -11.50
N ILE A 615 10.84 -9.24 -10.27
CA ILE A 615 9.49 -9.36 -9.70
C ILE A 615 8.53 -8.29 -10.25
N ALA A 616 9.01 -7.05 -10.41
CA ALA A 616 8.18 -5.91 -10.79
C ALA A 616 7.56 -6.05 -12.18
N GLY A 617 6.22 -5.97 -12.26
CA GLY A 617 5.43 -6.13 -13.48
C GLY A 617 5.12 -7.57 -13.89
N LYS A 618 5.55 -8.58 -13.11
CA LYS A 618 5.20 -9.99 -13.34
C LYS A 618 3.84 -10.35 -12.78
N ARG A 619 3.23 -11.42 -13.31
CA ARG A 619 2.12 -12.13 -12.67
C ARG A 619 2.69 -13.13 -11.67
N ALA A 620 2.27 -13.06 -10.42
CA ALA A 620 2.66 -14.01 -9.38
C ALA A 620 1.44 -14.74 -8.82
N VAL A 621 1.55 -16.06 -8.62
CA VAL A 621 0.55 -16.87 -7.92
C VAL A 621 1.16 -17.39 -6.62
N VAL A 622 0.42 -17.22 -5.52
CA VAL A 622 0.77 -17.80 -4.22
C VAL A 622 -0.26 -18.85 -3.87
N LEU A 623 0.14 -20.11 -3.78
CA LEU A 623 -0.71 -21.21 -3.34
C LEU A 623 -0.59 -21.36 -1.83
N GLY A 624 -1.70 -21.24 -1.13
CA GLY A 624 -1.78 -21.18 0.33
C GLY A 624 -2.11 -19.76 0.83
N ARG A 625 -2.97 -19.68 1.85
CA ARG A 625 -3.44 -18.40 2.46
C ARG A 625 -3.14 -18.29 3.97
N SER A 626 -2.09 -18.97 4.44
CA SER A 626 -1.69 -18.94 5.85
C SER A 626 -1.13 -17.58 6.27
N ASN A 627 -1.36 -17.18 7.53
CA ASN A 627 -0.83 -15.95 8.12
C ASN A 627 0.70 -15.97 8.25
N ILE A 628 1.29 -17.17 8.30
CA ILE A 628 2.73 -17.43 8.48
C ILE A 628 3.52 -17.25 7.17
N VAL A 629 2.96 -17.72 6.04
CA VAL A 629 3.66 -17.74 4.74
C VAL A 629 2.83 -17.16 3.61
N GLY A 630 1.67 -17.74 3.30
CA GLY A 630 0.94 -17.44 2.06
C GLY A 630 0.52 -15.97 1.95
N MET A 631 -0.14 -15.44 2.99
CA MET A 631 -0.57 -14.04 3.02
C MET A 631 0.61 -13.05 3.01
N PRO A 632 1.62 -13.13 3.91
CA PRO A 632 2.77 -12.23 3.86
C PRO A 632 3.62 -12.35 2.58
N ALA A 633 3.73 -13.53 1.95
CA ALA A 633 4.42 -13.68 0.66
C ALA A 633 3.69 -12.94 -0.46
N ALA A 634 2.35 -12.99 -0.48
CA ALA A 634 1.54 -12.23 -1.43
C ALA A 634 1.70 -10.71 -1.23
N LEU A 635 1.64 -10.23 0.01
CA LEU A 635 1.82 -8.81 0.35
C LEU A 635 3.23 -8.29 -0.01
N LEU A 636 4.28 -9.11 0.17
CA LEU A 636 5.63 -8.76 -0.28
C LEU A 636 5.72 -8.65 -1.80
N LEU A 637 5.24 -9.64 -2.54
CA LEU A 637 5.24 -9.61 -4.01
C LEU A 637 4.49 -8.38 -4.55
N GLN A 638 3.37 -8.02 -3.91
CA GLN A 638 2.62 -6.79 -4.21
C GLN A 638 3.45 -5.52 -3.94
N ARG A 639 4.15 -5.43 -2.79
CA ARG A 639 5.10 -4.35 -2.49
C ARG A 639 6.27 -4.26 -3.49
N PHE A 640 6.69 -5.39 -4.06
CA PHE A 640 7.66 -5.44 -5.16
C PHE A 640 7.03 -5.22 -6.56
N ASN A 641 5.77 -4.79 -6.63
CA ASN A 641 5.04 -4.41 -7.84
C ASN A 641 4.71 -5.59 -8.78
N ALA A 642 4.56 -6.81 -8.25
CA ALA A 642 3.92 -7.90 -9.00
C ALA A 642 2.39 -7.78 -8.97
N THR A 643 1.71 -8.27 -10.00
CA THR A 643 0.27 -8.56 -9.95
C THR A 643 0.08 -9.93 -9.32
N VAL A 644 -0.40 -9.97 -8.08
CA VAL A 644 -0.49 -11.20 -7.28
C VAL A 644 -1.89 -11.81 -7.35
N THR A 645 -1.99 -13.14 -7.26
CA THR A 645 -3.24 -13.87 -7.05
C THR A 645 -3.00 -14.97 -6.02
N ILE A 646 -3.81 -15.00 -4.96
CA ILE A 646 -3.76 -16.04 -3.93
C ILE A 646 -4.71 -17.18 -4.34
N VAL A 647 -4.22 -18.41 -4.30
CA VAL A 647 -4.97 -19.63 -4.60
C VAL A 647 -5.06 -20.49 -3.34
N HIS A 648 -6.25 -21.00 -3.04
CA HIS A 648 -6.54 -21.79 -1.84
C HIS A 648 -7.49 -22.97 -2.14
N SER A 649 -7.74 -23.83 -1.16
CA SER A 649 -8.52 -25.07 -1.28
C SER A 649 -10.00 -24.92 -1.69
N GLN A 650 -10.49 -23.69 -1.86
CA GLN A 650 -11.85 -23.38 -2.34
C GLN A 650 -11.83 -22.59 -3.66
N THR A 651 -10.64 -22.27 -4.20
CA THR A 651 -10.51 -21.60 -5.50
C THR A 651 -10.84 -22.62 -6.62
N PRO A 652 -11.80 -22.35 -7.52
CA PRO A 652 -12.06 -23.22 -8.66
C PRO A 652 -10.90 -23.18 -9.66
N ASN A 653 -10.64 -24.31 -10.31
CA ASN A 653 -9.62 -24.50 -11.35
C ASN A 653 -8.23 -23.90 -10.98
N PRO A 654 -7.65 -24.26 -9.81
CA PRO A 654 -6.38 -23.68 -9.33
C PRO A 654 -5.22 -23.90 -10.31
N GLU A 655 -5.25 -24.98 -11.10
CA GLU A 655 -4.29 -25.30 -12.14
C GLU A 655 -4.35 -24.34 -13.34
N GLU A 656 -5.52 -23.78 -13.66
CA GLU A 656 -5.68 -22.82 -14.75
C GLU A 656 -5.15 -21.45 -14.34
N ILE A 657 -5.43 -21.02 -13.11
CA ILE A 657 -4.94 -19.76 -12.54
C ILE A 657 -3.41 -19.79 -12.42
N THR A 658 -2.86 -20.87 -11.87
CA THR A 658 -1.40 -21.07 -11.72
C THR A 658 -0.67 -21.02 -13.07
N ARG A 659 -1.30 -21.54 -14.14
CA ARG A 659 -0.74 -21.53 -15.51
C ARG A 659 -0.66 -20.13 -16.13
N THR A 660 -1.22 -19.10 -15.48
CA THR A 660 -1.09 -17.69 -15.91
C THR A 660 0.09 -16.96 -15.26
N ALA A 661 0.82 -17.59 -14.33
CA ALA A 661 1.87 -16.96 -13.54
C ALA A 661 3.24 -16.98 -14.21
N ASP A 662 4.04 -15.93 -13.99
CA ASP A 662 5.48 -15.92 -14.26
C ASP A 662 6.30 -16.37 -13.04
N ILE A 663 5.74 -16.17 -11.84
CA ILE A 663 6.33 -16.55 -10.54
C ILE A 663 5.28 -17.36 -9.77
N VAL A 664 5.63 -18.54 -9.27
CA VAL A 664 4.76 -19.36 -8.42
C VAL A 664 5.45 -19.53 -7.05
N ILE A 665 4.75 -19.22 -5.97
CA ILE A 665 5.15 -19.61 -4.61
C ILE A 665 4.15 -20.65 -4.10
N SER A 666 4.61 -21.83 -3.68
CA SER A 666 3.75 -22.88 -3.13
C SER A 666 4.03 -23.10 -1.65
N ALA A 667 3.00 -22.90 -0.81
CA ALA A 667 3.04 -23.02 0.64
C ALA A 667 1.70 -23.59 1.17
N VAL A 668 1.29 -24.73 0.61
CA VAL A 668 0.04 -25.43 0.91
C VAL A 668 0.22 -26.59 1.91
N GLY A 669 1.43 -27.16 2.04
CA GLY A 669 1.68 -28.31 2.91
C GLY A 669 1.02 -29.60 2.41
N ILE A 670 1.07 -29.85 1.10
CA ILE A 670 0.47 -31.03 0.44
C ILE A 670 1.49 -31.58 -0.57
N PRO A 671 2.05 -32.79 -0.35
CA PRO A 671 3.17 -33.30 -1.15
C PRO A 671 2.85 -33.43 -2.63
N GLU A 672 3.72 -32.86 -3.47
CA GLU A 672 3.67 -32.96 -4.94
C GLU A 672 2.31 -32.57 -5.60
N LEU A 673 1.54 -31.68 -4.94
CA LEU A 673 0.25 -31.17 -5.45
C LEU A 673 0.41 -30.40 -6.77
N VAL A 674 1.38 -29.49 -6.83
CA VAL A 674 1.60 -28.64 -8.02
C VAL A 674 2.33 -29.47 -9.07
N ARG A 675 1.60 -29.89 -10.09
CA ARG A 675 2.10 -30.71 -11.20
C ARG A 675 2.68 -29.82 -12.31
N GLY A 676 3.52 -30.39 -13.18
CA GLY A 676 4.14 -29.63 -14.28
C GLY A 676 3.13 -28.95 -15.21
N HIS A 677 1.95 -29.53 -15.39
CA HIS A 677 0.85 -28.96 -16.20
C HIS A 677 0.10 -27.80 -15.53
N TRP A 678 0.39 -27.47 -14.26
CA TRP A 678 -0.10 -26.26 -13.58
C TRP A 678 0.80 -25.05 -13.89
N LEU A 679 2.02 -25.28 -14.40
CA LEU A 679 3.03 -24.25 -14.58
C LEU A 679 2.98 -23.67 -15.99
N LYS A 680 3.23 -22.37 -16.10
CA LYS A 680 3.54 -21.72 -17.37
C LYS A 680 4.96 -22.11 -17.80
N PRO A 681 5.20 -22.46 -19.08
CA PRO A 681 6.55 -22.64 -19.60
C PRO A 681 7.42 -21.40 -19.32
N GLY A 682 8.59 -21.61 -18.72
CA GLY A 682 9.51 -20.56 -18.33
C GLY A 682 9.20 -19.83 -17.01
N ALA A 683 8.15 -20.20 -16.26
CA ALA A 683 7.91 -19.65 -14.92
C ALA A 683 9.04 -19.97 -13.93
N VAL A 684 9.22 -19.13 -12.91
CA VAL A 684 10.08 -19.43 -11.75
C VAL A 684 9.24 -19.95 -10.60
N VAL A 685 9.66 -21.04 -9.96
CA VAL A 685 8.89 -21.70 -8.89
C VAL A 685 9.68 -21.74 -7.58
N ILE A 686 9.07 -21.18 -6.54
CA ILE A 686 9.54 -21.24 -5.15
C ILE A 686 8.64 -22.22 -4.40
N ASP A 687 9.18 -23.38 -4.09
CA ASP A 687 8.53 -24.41 -3.27
C ASP A 687 8.95 -24.25 -1.81
N VAL A 688 7.97 -23.88 -0.98
CA VAL A 688 8.14 -23.65 0.46
C VAL A 688 7.67 -24.86 1.27
N GLY A 689 6.90 -25.75 0.66
CA GLY A 689 6.41 -26.97 1.31
C GLY A 689 7.55 -27.87 1.75
N ILE A 690 7.35 -28.59 2.85
CA ILE A 690 8.25 -29.66 3.28
C ILE A 690 7.45 -30.77 3.96
N ASN A 691 7.27 -31.86 3.22
CA ASN A 691 6.32 -32.92 3.51
C ASN A 691 7.08 -34.25 3.60
N PRO A 692 7.01 -35.01 4.72
CA PRO A 692 7.52 -36.37 4.77
C PRO A 692 6.59 -37.30 3.99
N VAL A 693 7.18 -38.17 3.16
CA VAL A 693 6.48 -39.21 2.38
C VAL A 693 7.20 -40.53 2.59
N ASP A 694 6.46 -41.57 2.97
CA ASP A 694 7.01 -42.91 3.22
C ASP A 694 7.78 -43.43 1.99
N ASP A 695 9.01 -43.88 2.25
CA ASP A 695 9.95 -44.39 1.26
C ASP A 695 10.82 -45.46 1.93
N PRO A 696 10.46 -46.75 1.82
CA PRO A 696 11.20 -47.85 2.43
C PRO A 696 12.57 -48.11 1.76
N THR A 697 12.94 -47.34 0.73
CA THR A 697 14.31 -47.37 0.17
C THR A 697 15.26 -46.42 0.91
N GLN A 698 14.74 -45.44 1.66
CA GLN A 698 15.54 -44.52 2.48
C GLN A 698 15.88 -45.13 3.84
N LYS A 699 17.08 -44.82 4.35
CA LYS A 699 17.52 -45.23 5.70
C LYS A 699 16.58 -44.80 6.83
N ARG A 700 15.82 -43.72 6.64
CA ARG A 700 14.86 -43.18 7.62
C ARG A 700 13.43 -43.75 7.46
N GLY A 701 13.17 -44.54 6.42
CA GLY A 701 11.82 -45.02 6.05
C GLY A 701 10.93 -43.98 5.36
N TYR A 702 11.40 -42.74 5.19
CA TYR A 702 10.72 -41.66 4.47
C TYR A 702 11.70 -40.79 3.68
N ARG A 703 11.20 -40.15 2.63
CA ARG A 703 11.86 -39.03 1.92
C ARG A 703 11.14 -37.71 2.27
N LEU A 704 11.82 -36.59 2.07
CA LEU A 704 11.22 -35.25 2.16
C LEU A 704 10.93 -34.75 0.74
N VAL A 705 9.75 -34.16 0.52
CA VAL A 705 9.33 -33.55 -0.75
C VAL A 705 8.68 -32.21 -0.50
N GLY A 706 8.62 -31.35 -1.52
CA GLY A 706 7.89 -30.09 -1.44
C GLY A 706 6.42 -30.21 -1.84
N ASP A 707 5.76 -29.08 -2.01
CA ASP A 707 4.40 -28.99 -2.53
C ASP A 707 4.34 -29.12 -4.06
N VAL A 708 5.49 -29.01 -4.73
CA VAL A 708 5.65 -29.09 -6.18
C VAL A 708 6.27 -30.43 -6.56
N CYS A 709 5.73 -31.07 -7.60
CA CYS A 709 6.35 -32.27 -8.18
C CYS A 709 7.63 -31.86 -8.93
N PHE A 710 8.76 -31.80 -8.22
CA PHE A 710 10.05 -31.26 -8.68
C PHE A 710 10.48 -31.79 -10.05
N GLU A 711 10.36 -33.11 -10.25
CA GLU A 711 10.66 -33.77 -11.52
C GLU A 711 9.79 -33.31 -12.69
N GLU A 712 8.53 -32.93 -12.47
CA GLU A 712 7.70 -32.35 -13.52
C GLU A 712 8.00 -30.85 -13.70
N ALA A 713 8.22 -30.12 -12.60
CA ALA A 713 8.49 -28.69 -12.63
C ALA A 713 9.78 -28.34 -13.37
N LYS A 714 10.86 -29.09 -13.12
CA LYS A 714 12.18 -28.94 -13.78
C LYS A 714 12.15 -29.17 -15.31
N LYS A 715 11.01 -29.64 -15.86
CA LYS A 715 10.78 -29.85 -17.30
C LYS A 715 9.92 -28.73 -17.94
N VAL A 716 9.44 -27.76 -17.15
CA VAL A 716 8.50 -26.70 -17.59
C VAL A 716 8.91 -25.30 -17.09
N ALA A 717 9.29 -25.20 -15.83
CA ALA A 717 9.82 -23.98 -15.22
C ALA A 717 11.17 -23.58 -15.83
N SER A 718 11.50 -22.28 -15.83
CA SER A 718 12.87 -21.84 -16.11
C SER A 718 13.81 -22.21 -14.96
N ALA A 719 13.33 -22.10 -13.72
CA ALA A 719 14.00 -22.63 -12.53
C ALA A 719 13.03 -22.95 -11.38
N VAL A 720 13.42 -23.89 -10.52
CA VAL A 720 12.64 -24.34 -9.35
C VAL A 720 13.54 -24.56 -8.13
N THR A 721 13.11 -24.17 -6.93
CA THR A 721 13.87 -24.43 -5.69
C THR A 721 13.84 -25.92 -5.32
N PRO A 722 14.97 -26.55 -4.92
CA PRO A 722 14.96 -27.92 -4.43
C PRO A 722 14.37 -28.04 -3.02
N VAL A 723 13.67 -29.15 -2.75
CA VAL A 723 13.21 -29.50 -1.40
C VAL A 723 13.71 -30.92 -1.06
N PRO A 724 14.49 -31.10 0.02
CA PRO A 724 15.09 -30.05 0.86
C PRO A 724 16.20 -29.27 0.13
N GLY A 725 16.54 -28.07 0.61
CA GLY A 725 17.72 -27.31 0.17
C GLY A 725 17.47 -25.83 -0.13
N GLY A 726 16.34 -25.49 -0.77
CA GLY A 726 16.03 -24.13 -1.22
C GLY A 726 15.61 -23.17 -0.11
N VAL A 727 14.32 -23.11 0.20
CA VAL A 727 13.75 -22.04 1.05
C VAL A 727 14.18 -22.16 2.53
N GLY A 728 14.24 -23.37 3.08
CA GLY A 728 14.54 -23.60 4.51
C GLY A 728 15.87 -22.99 5.00
N PRO A 729 17.01 -23.23 4.33
CA PRO A 729 18.28 -22.58 4.67
C PRO A 729 18.24 -21.06 4.54
N MET A 730 17.47 -20.52 3.58
CA MET A 730 17.27 -19.07 3.47
C MET A 730 16.44 -18.52 4.65
N THR A 731 15.35 -19.18 5.05
CA THR A 731 14.59 -18.81 6.26
C THR A 731 15.48 -18.71 7.50
N ILE A 732 16.41 -19.64 7.69
CA ILE A 732 17.39 -19.59 8.79
C ILE A 732 18.35 -18.39 8.64
N ALA A 733 18.80 -18.06 7.43
CA ALA A 733 19.67 -16.90 7.20
C ALA A 733 18.95 -15.57 7.51
N ILE A 734 17.68 -15.43 7.11
CA ILE A 734 16.86 -14.25 7.40
C ILE A 734 16.55 -14.14 8.90
N LEU A 735 16.28 -15.24 9.59
CA LEU A 735 16.11 -15.26 11.05
C LEU A 735 17.34 -14.71 11.80
N LEU A 736 18.55 -15.06 11.36
CA LEU A 736 19.79 -14.50 11.91
C LEU A 736 19.95 -13.00 11.62
N GLN A 737 19.55 -12.57 10.41
CA GLN A 737 19.54 -11.16 10.01
C GLN A 737 18.53 -10.33 10.82
N ASN A 738 17.29 -10.81 10.99
CA ASN A 738 16.27 -10.20 11.84
C ASN A 738 16.74 -10.11 13.31
N THR A 739 17.37 -11.17 13.84
CA THR A 739 17.96 -11.17 15.19
C THR A 739 19.05 -10.11 15.35
N LEU A 740 19.90 -9.95 14.34
CA LEU A 740 20.94 -8.91 14.30
C LEU A 740 20.34 -7.50 14.25
N CYS A 741 19.34 -7.25 13.41
CA CYS A 741 18.64 -5.96 13.34
C CYS A 741 17.92 -5.62 14.64
N SER A 742 17.30 -6.61 15.30
CA SER A 742 16.72 -6.45 16.64
C SER A 742 17.76 -6.00 17.67
N ALA A 743 18.90 -6.68 17.73
CA ALA A 743 19.97 -6.32 18.66
C ALA A 743 20.56 -4.94 18.36
N LYS A 744 20.64 -4.53 17.09
CA LYS A 744 21.03 -3.17 16.73
C LYS A 744 20.07 -2.13 17.31
N ARG A 745 18.75 -2.30 17.17
CA ARG A 745 17.74 -1.42 17.78
C ARG A 745 17.92 -1.31 19.29
N ALA A 746 18.03 -2.46 19.96
CA ALA A 746 18.18 -2.54 21.42
C ALA A 746 19.43 -1.79 21.94
N PHE A 747 20.53 -1.79 21.17
CA PHE A 747 21.76 -1.07 21.50
C PHE A 747 21.89 0.32 20.85
N GLY A 748 20.84 0.82 20.19
CA GLY A 748 20.85 2.14 19.53
C GLY A 748 21.82 2.25 18.34
N LEU A 749 22.18 1.13 17.72
CA LEU A 749 23.05 1.04 16.55
C LEU A 749 22.24 1.17 15.25
N PRO A 750 22.82 1.70 14.16
CA PRO A 750 22.14 1.78 12.87
C PRO A 750 21.92 0.40 12.25
N GLU A 751 20.66 0.09 12.01
CA GLU A 751 20.22 -0.77 10.91
C GLU A 751 20.75 -0.18 9.58
N ARG A 752 21.04 -1.04 8.62
CA ARG A 752 21.66 -0.71 7.33
C ARG A 752 20.95 -1.45 6.21
#